data_AF-A0A024VL56-F1
#
_entry.id   AF-A0A024VL56-F1
#
_cell.length_a   1.000
_cell.length_b   1.000
_cell.length_c   1.000
_cell.angle_alpha   90.00
_cell.angle_beta   90.00
_cell.angle_gamma   90.00
#
_symmetry.space_group_name_H-M   'P 1'
#
loop_
_entity.id
_entity.type
_entity.pdbx_description
1 polymer ?
#
loop_
_entity_poly.entity_id
_entity_poly.type
_entity_poly.pdbx_seq_one_letter_code
_entity_poly.pdbx_strand_id
1 'polypeptide(L)'
;MGIKIIIYIFFLSWAKWVCGSVNFTGFDNKNMIGKHVELEGRYKKEYIDRFFLEELRKHNYMNNNVILLSTSRHYFNYRHTTNLLIAYKYLKYFGDTMDKNILLMIPFDQACDCRNIREGQIFREYELFPSSHNKETKIENINLYENLNIDYKNNNVRDEQIRRVLRHRYDAFTPKKNRLYNNGNNEKNLFLYMTGHGGVNFLKIQEFNIISSSEFNIYIQELLIKNFYKYIFVIIDTCQGYSFYDDILNFVYKKKINNIFFLSSSKRNENSYSLFSSSYLSVSTVDRFTYHFFNYLQQIHKIYEKEPSKNIKAFSLYNILNYLKTQHIMSEPTTNNSKFNSSIFLHDKNILFFNSNLLIIHKDDVSIIYQDKQTHNHKYICLDNLSKCGHIKNNVHKKMQTLYEQTLYYNNNQQNFFSNHIKKKKKMDKLISNNKLKLSVVLLGGLCSLAYYHLKNKFHLSQFCFSKKWFSEFSIMWPGQAFSLKIKKILYETKSKYQNVLVFESTTYGKVLVLDGVIQLTEKDEFAYHEMMTHVPMTVSKEPKNVLVVGGGDGGIIRELCKYKSVENIDICEIDETVIEVSKIYFKNISCGYEDKRVNVFIEDASKFLENVTNTYDVIIVDSSDPIGPAETLFNQNFYEKIYNALKPNGYCVAQCESLWIHVGTIKNMIGYAKKLFKKVEYANISIPTYPCGCIGK
;
A
#
# COMPACT_ATOMS: atom_id res chain seq x y z
N MET A 1 36.05 7.04 -74.49
CA MET A 1 35.60 6.10 -73.45
C MET A 1 36.76 5.87 -72.48
N GLY A 2 36.56 5.99 -71.17
CA GLY A 2 37.46 5.36 -70.18
C GLY A 2 38.53 6.20 -69.46
N ILE A 3 38.63 7.54 -69.58
CA ILE A 3 39.69 8.33 -68.88
C ILE A 3 39.16 9.58 -68.13
N LYS A 4 37.84 9.83 -68.08
CA LYS A 4 37.26 10.96 -67.31
C LYS A 4 36.66 10.60 -65.94
N ILE A 5 36.74 9.34 -65.50
CA ILE A 5 36.18 8.88 -64.21
C ILE A 5 37.24 8.69 -63.11
N ILE A 6 38.54 8.73 -63.46
CA ILE A 6 39.63 8.51 -62.48
C ILE A 6 40.13 9.83 -61.84
N ILE A 7 39.91 10.99 -62.48
CA ILE A 7 40.37 12.29 -61.96
C ILE A 7 39.41 12.88 -60.91
N TYR A 8 38.15 12.45 -60.87
CA TYR A 8 37.17 12.94 -59.89
C TYR A 8 37.18 12.14 -58.55
N ILE A 9 37.83 10.97 -58.53
CA ILE A 9 37.96 10.12 -57.33
C ILE A 9 39.26 10.42 -56.57
N PHE A 10 40.25 11.07 -57.18
CA PHE A 10 41.54 11.39 -56.55
C PHE A 10 41.57 12.70 -55.76
N PHE A 11 40.59 13.60 -55.92
CA PHE A 11 40.52 14.87 -55.18
C PHE A 11 39.73 14.81 -53.86
N LEU A 12 39.37 13.59 -53.42
CA LEU A 12 38.67 13.32 -52.16
C LEU A 12 39.60 12.75 -51.06
N SER A 13 40.92 12.80 -51.21
CA SER A 13 41.82 12.12 -50.29
C SER A 13 43.16 12.83 -50.06
N TRP A 14 43.16 14.13 -49.76
CA TRP A 14 44.29 14.76 -49.05
C TRP A 14 43.80 15.99 -48.28
N ALA A 15 44.16 16.06 -47.00
CA ALA A 15 43.93 17.16 -46.04
C ALA A 15 42.56 17.23 -45.31
N LYS A 16 42.40 16.29 -44.38
CA LYS A 16 41.75 16.51 -43.07
C LYS A 16 42.60 17.47 -42.20
N TRP A 17 41.94 18.21 -41.30
CA TRP A 17 42.43 18.97 -40.11
C TRP A 17 43.06 20.35 -40.41
N VAL A 18 42.63 21.49 -39.84
CA VAL A 18 42.66 21.90 -38.42
C VAL A 18 41.64 23.04 -38.12
N CYS A 19 41.08 23.01 -36.91
CA CYS A 19 40.40 24.02 -36.07
C CYS A 19 40.13 25.47 -36.53
N GLY A 20 38.86 25.90 -36.35
CA GLY A 20 38.46 26.99 -35.43
C GLY A 20 38.45 28.44 -35.91
N SER A 21 37.27 29.09 -35.96
CA SER A 21 36.93 30.29 -35.14
C SER A 21 35.58 30.92 -35.56
N VAL A 22 35.06 31.79 -34.70
CA VAL A 22 33.68 32.29 -34.52
C VAL A 22 33.55 33.75 -35.01
N ASN A 23 32.45 34.14 -35.72
CA ASN A 23 31.55 35.31 -35.44
C ASN A 23 30.78 35.95 -36.66
N PHE A 24 29.45 36.16 -36.45
CA PHE A 24 28.49 37.27 -36.80
C PHE A 24 28.46 37.94 -38.21
N THR A 25 27.34 38.35 -38.87
CA THR A 25 26.05 39.07 -38.57
C THR A 25 25.09 38.84 -39.79
N GLY A 26 23.74 38.88 -39.80
CA GLY A 26 22.78 40.00 -39.58
C GLY A 26 21.58 39.89 -40.59
N PHE A 27 20.37 40.28 -40.18
CA PHE A 27 19.01 40.00 -40.72
C PHE A 27 18.48 41.02 -41.77
N ASP A 28 17.48 40.66 -42.61
CA ASP A 28 16.59 41.61 -43.33
C ASP A 28 15.10 41.17 -43.32
N ASN A 29 14.19 42.14 -43.11
CA ASN A 29 12.90 41.99 -42.40
C ASN A 29 11.64 42.41 -43.21
N LYS A 30 11.68 42.36 -44.55
CA LYS A 30 10.59 42.89 -45.42
C LYS A 30 9.68 41.86 -46.11
N ASN A 31 9.95 40.56 -46.01
CA ASN A 31 9.25 39.54 -46.84
C ASN A 31 8.24 38.62 -46.12
N MET A 32 7.82 38.95 -44.88
CA MET A 32 7.00 38.04 -44.05
C MET A 32 5.51 38.43 -43.96
N ILE A 33 5.09 39.61 -44.44
CA ILE A 33 3.69 40.06 -44.34
C ILE A 33 2.83 39.50 -45.50
N GLY A 34 3.38 39.36 -46.70
CA GLY A 34 2.67 38.80 -47.86
C GLY A 34 2.34 37.31 -47.74
N LYS A 35 3.16 36.53 -47.02
CA LYS A 35 2.96 35.08 -46.83
C LYS A 35 1.89 34.74 -45.78
N HIS A 36 1.53 35.69 -44.92
CA HIS A 36 0.54 35.46 -43.86
C HIS A 36 -0.89 35.45 -44.43
N VAL A 37 -1.17 36.32 -45.40
CA VAL A 37 -2.49 36.43 -46.07
C VAL A 37 -2.75 35.25 -46.99
N GLU A 38 -1.71 34.63 -47.58
CA GLU A 38 -1.87 33.44 -48.43
C GLU A 38 -2.21 32.16 -47.62
N LEU A 39 -1.89 32.13 -46.32
CA LEU A 39 -2.06 30.95 -45.46
C LEU A 39 -3.43 30.87 -44.76
N GLU A 40 -4.11 31.99 -44.54
CA GLU A 40 -5.45 31.98 -43.90
C GLU A 40 -6.56 31.44 -44.83
N GLY A 41 -6.35 31.47 -46.14
CA GLY A 41 -7.38 31.09 -47.12
C GLY A 41 -7.46 29.61 -47.53
N ARG A 42 -6.54 28.72 -47.11
CA ARG A 42 -6.34 27.43 -47.82
C ARG A 42 -6.62 26.11 -47.08
N TYR A 43 -6.87 26.04 -45.78
CA TYR A 43 -6.99 24.73 -45.12
C TYR A 43 -8.44 24.27 -44.89
N LYS A 44 -9.01 23.64 -45.94
CA LYS A 44 -10.21 22.79 -45.86
C LYS A 44 -10.05 21.73 -44.77
N LYS A 45 -11.15 21.45 -44.05
CA LYS A 45 -11.29 20.52 -42.92
C LYS A 45 -10.61 19.15 -43.11
N GLU A 46 -10.53 18.63 -44.34
CA GLU A 46 -9.90 17.33 -44.66
C GLU A 46 -8.36 17.34 -44.61
N TYR A 47 -7.69 18.49 -44.83
CA TYR A 47 -6.24 18.59 -44.72
C TYR A 47 -5.76 18.77 -43.28
N ILE A 48 -6.63 19.32 -42.42
CA ILE A 48 -6.36 19.46 -40.99
C ILE A 48 -6.22 18.06 -40.38
N ASP A 49 -7.08 17.10 -40.74
CA ASP A 49 -7.00 15.74 -40.19
C ASP A 49 -5.73 15.00 -40.63
N ARG A 50 -5.30 15.14 -41.90
CA ARG A 50 -4.09 14.46 -42.38
C ARG A 50 -2.80 15.08 -41.80
N PHE A 51 -2.70 16.41 -41.77
CA PHE A 51 -1.56 17.11 -41.16
C PHE A 51 -1.52 16.94 -39.63
N PHE A 52 -2.70 16.91 -38.98
CA PHE A 52 -2.84 16.60 -37.55
C PHE A 52 -2.43 15.16 -37.23
N LEU A 53 -2.83 14.18 -38.04
CA LEU A 53 -2.39 12.79 -37.92
C LEU A 53 -0.90 12.62 -38.22
N GLU A 54 -0.33 13.38 -39.16
CA GLU A 54 1.11 13.39 -39.42
C GLU A 54 1.91 14.05 -38.29
N GLU A 55 1.43 15.14 -37.70
CA GLU A 55 2.08 15.75 -36.53
C GLU A 55 1.91 14.91 -35.26
N LEU A 56 0.78 14.21 -35.08
CA LEU A 56 0.62 13.16 -34.05
C LEU A 56 1.49 11.93 -34.30
N ARG A 57 1.88 11.65 -35.54
CA ARG A 57 2.85 10.59 -35.88
C ARG A 57 4.29 11.05 -35.68
N LYS A 58 4.59 12.32 -35.95
CA LYS A 58 5.91 12.95 -35.69
C LYS A 58 6.17 13.23 -34.22
N HIS A 59 5.13 13.49 -33.43
CA HIS A 59 5.21 13.65 -31.98
C HIS A 59 4.62 12.41 -31.32
N ASN A 60 5.48 11.57 -30.73
CA ASN A 60 5.29 10.19 -30.21
C ASN A 60 4.10 9.86 -29.28
N TYR A 61 3.01 10.63 -29.25
CA TYR A 61 1.85 10.50 -28.36
C TYR A 61 1.08 9.16 -28.45
N MET A 62 1.33 8.35 -29.49
CA MET A 62 0.55 7.14 -29.80
C MET A 62 1.35 5.83 -29.79
N ASN A 63 2.66 5.88 -29.55
CA ASN A 63 3.55 4.76 -29.85
C ASN A 63 3.77 3.80 -28.68
N ASN A 64 3.25 4.06 -27.49
CA ASN A 64 3.50 3.19 -26.34
C ASN A 64 2.24 2.46 -25.93
N ASN A 65 2.34 1.14 -25.79
CA ASN A 65 1.39 0.33 -25.05
C ASN A 65 1.96 0.08 -23.66
N VAL A 66 1.11 0.20 -22.65
CA VAL A 66 1.48 0.07 -21.24
C VAL A 66 0.61 -1.01 -20.61
N ILE A 67 1.25 -1.93 -19.89
CA ILE A 67 0.58 -2.86 -19.00
C ILE A 67 1.06 -2.57 -17.58
N LEU A 68 0.13 -2.19 -16.72
CA LEU A 68 0.35 -2.01 -15.30
C LEU A 68 -0.41 -3.10 -14.56
N LEU A 69 0.32 -4.00 -13.89
CA LEU A 69 -0.27 -5.14 -13.20
C LEU A 69 0.21 -5.24 -11.74
N SER A 70 -0.73 -5.32 -10.81
CA SER A 70 -0.46 -5.91 -9.49
C SER A 70 -0.86 -7.38 -9.50
N THR A 71 -0.03 -8.27 -8.96
CA THR A 71 -0.35 -9.70 -8.90
C THR A 71 -0.91 -10.13 -7.54
N SER A 72 -0.87 -9.26 -6.52
CA SER A 72 -1.21 -9.62 -5.13
C SER A 72 -2.61 -9.19 -4.72
N ARG A 73 -3.38 -10.10 -4.10
CA ARG A 73 -4.73 -9.81 -3.53
C ARG A 73 -4.67 -9.47 -2.04
N HIS A 74 -5.78 -9.02 -1.47
CA HIS A 74 -5.97 -8.65 -0.06
C HIS A 74 -5.48 -7.26 0.31
N TYR A 75 -6.08 -6.75 1.39
CA TYR A 75 -5.80 -5.43 1.92
C TYR A 75 -4.34 -5.23 2.34
N PHE A 76 -3.73 -6.24 2.99
CA PHE A 76 -2.33 -6.16 3.42
C PHE A 76 -1.33 -5.97 2.28
N ASN A 77 -1.75 -6.22 1.04
CA ASN A 77 -0.98 -5.94 -0.17
C ASN A 77 -1.16 -4.51 -0.70
N TYR A 78 -1.61 -3.58 0.14
CA TYR A 78 -1.77 -2.16 -0.15
C TYR A 78 -0.56 -1.56 -0.88
N ARG A 79 0.66 -1.89 -0.43
CA ARG A 79 1.92 -1.47 -1.06
C ARG A 79 1.95 -1.70 -2.57
N HIS A 80 1.53 -2.88 -3.01
CA HIS A 80 1.58 -3.25 -4.43
C HIS A 80 0.61 -2.41 -5.26
N THR A 81 -0.59 -2.12 -4.73
CA THR A 81 -1.53 -1.22 -5.39
C THR A 81 -1.02 0.22 -5.41
N THR A 82 -0.44 0.72 -4.32
CA THR A 82 0.17 2.06 -4.31
C THR A 82 1.30 2.18 -5.32
N ASN A 83 2.20 1.20 -5.36
CA ASN A 83 3.31 1.16 -6.31
C ASN A 83 2.80 1.26 -7.77
N LEU A 84 1.78 0.45 -8.06
CA LEU A 84 1.10 0.43 -9.35
C LEU A 84 0.48 1.79 -9.72
N LEU A 85 -0.22 2.41 -8.77
CA LEU A 85 -0.90 3.69 -8.99
C LEU A 85 0.07 4.86 -9.11
N ILE A 86 1.23 4.82 -8.44
CA ILE A 86 2.32 5.79 -8.65
C ILE A 86 2.80 5.71 -10.11
N ALA A 87 3.04 4.50 -10.62
CA ALA A 87 3.42 4.29 -12.02
C ALA A 87 2.33 4.80 -12.98
N TYR A 88 1.06 4.46 -12.73
CA TYR A 88 -0.08 4.92 -13.54
C TYR A 88 -0.18 6.45 -13.60
N LYS A 89 -0.16 7.10 -12.43
CA LYS A 89 -0.27 8.55 -12.31
C LYS A 89 0.89 9.25 -13.00
N TYR A 90 2.10 8.73 -12.83
CA TYR A 90 3.27 9.25 -13.52
C TYR A 90 3.11 9.18 -15.04
N LEU A 91 2.78 8.01 -15.59
CA LEU A 91 2.64 7.83 -17.04
C LEU A 91 1.50 8.66 -17.64
N LYS A 92 0.39 8.82 -16.88
CA LYS A 92 -0.75 9.62 -17.30
C LYS A 92 -0.46 11.12 -17.32
N TYR A 93 0.17 11.66 -16.27
CA TYR A 93 0.35 13.11 -16.11
C TYR A 93 1.71 13.65 -16.59
N PHE A 94 2.76 12.84 -16.46
CA PHE A 94 4.12 13.21 -16.85
C PHE A 94 4.60 12.45 -18.09
N GLY A 95 4.15 11.22 -18.30
CA GLY A 95 4.47 10.45 -19.50
C GLY A 95 3.60 10.77 -20.72
N ASP A 96 2.58 11.62 -20.58
CA ASP A 96 1.59 11.99 -21.62
C ASP A 96 0.97 10.75 -22.35
N THR A 97 0.83 9.62 -21.63
CA THR A 97 0.28 8.38 -22.22
C THR A 97 -1.25 8.38 -22.18
N MET A 98 -1.89 8.13 -23.33
CA MET A 98 -3.35 8.05 -23.42
C MET A 98 -3.91 6.84 -22.66
N ASP A 99 -5.04 7.03 -21.96
CA ASP A 99 -5.70 5.97 -21.19
C ASP A 99 -5.97 4.70 -22.02
N LYS A 100 -6.39 4.82 -23.30
CA LYS A 100 -6.64 3.67 -24.19
C LYS A 100 -5.41 2.78 -24.48
N ASN A 101 -4.21 3.30 -24.21
CA ASN A 101 -2.96 2.58 -24.39
C ASN A 101 -2.43 2.00 -23.07
N ILE A 102 -3.10 2.26 -21.95
CA ILE A 102 -2.74 1.74 -20.63
C ILE A 102 -3.77 0.68 -20.25
N LEU A 103 -3.32 -0.54 -20.00
CA LEU A 103 -4.13 -1.54 -19.31
C LEU A 103 -3.75 -1.55 -17.84
N LEU A 104 -4.67 -1.11 -16.98
CA LEU A 104 -4.52 -1.11 -15.54
C LEU A 104 -5.25 -2.32 -14.93
N MET A 105 -4.49 -3.20 -14.28
CA MET A 105 -4.98 -4.45 -13.70
C MET A 105 -4.77 -4.45 -12.17
N ILE A 106 -5.88 -4.33 -11.43
CA ILE A 106 -5.90 -4.26 -9.96
C ILE A 106 -6.68 -5.48 -9.42
N PRO A 107 -6.00 -6.48 -8.84
CA PRO A 107 -6.62 -7.76 -8.46
C PRO A 107 -7.45 -7.69 -7.17
N PHE A 108 -7.32 -6.60 -6.40
CA PHE A 108 -8.08 -6.36 -5.19
C PHE A 108 -8.21 -4.86 -4.95
N ASP A 109 -9.38 -4.39 -4.54
CA ASP A 109 -9.65 -2.97 -4.36
C ASP A 109 -9.39 -2.50 -2.92
N GLN A 110 -8.14 -2.16 -2.60
CA GLN A 110 -7.80 -1.67 -1.27
C GLN A 110 -8.41 -0.30 -0.94
N ALA A 111 -8.83 0.48 -1.94
CA ALA A 111 -9.47 1.77 -1.69
C ALA A 111 -10.87 1.63 -1.06
N CYS A 112 -11.60 0.57 -1.42
CA CYS A 112 -12.97 0.30 -0.97
C CYS A 112 -13.05 -0.85 0.06
N ASP A 113 -11.92 -1.33 0.57
CA ASP A 113 -11.89 -2.32 1.64
C ASP A 113 -12.30 -1.67 2.97
N CYS A 114 -13.10 -2.35 3.79
CA CYS A 114 -13.57 -1.84 5.08
C CYS A 114 -12.44 -1.54 6.08
N ARG A 115 -11.25 -2.11 5.88
CA ARG A 115 -10.05 -1.82 6.68
C ARG A 115 -9.38 -0.50 6.27
N ASN A 116 -9.70 0.04 5.10
CA ASN A 116 -9.20 1.34 4.67
C ASN A 116 -9.99 2.48 5.32
N ILE A 117 -9.39 3.11 6.33
CA ILE A 117 -10.00 4.24 7.06
C ILE A 117 -10.26 5.49 6.19
N ARG A 118 -9.73 5.55 4.97
CA ARG A 118 -9.95 6.61 3.99
C ARG A 118 -10.65 6.03 2.77
N GLU A 119 -11.96 5.85 2.92
CA GLU A 119 -12.83 5.26 1.89
C GLU A 119 -12.60 5.90 0.52
N GLY A 120 -12.35 5.06 -0.49
CA GLY A 120 -12.12 5.50 -1.87
C GLY A 120 -10.79 6.20 -2.11
N GLN A 121 -9.81 6.07 -1.19
CA GLN A 121 -8.52 6.76 -1.31
C GLN A 121 -7.33 5.82 -1.13
N ILE A 122 -6.25 6.09 -1.89
CA ILE A 122 -4.94 5.43 -1.72
C ILE A 122 -3.84 6.49 -1.63
N PHE A 123 -2.95 6.36 -0.64
CA PHE A 123 -1.87 7.33 -0.39
C PHE A 123 -0.49 6.66 -0.34
N ARG A 124 0.52 7.38 -0.83
CA ARG A 124 1.94 6.95 -0.74
C ARG A 124 2.50 7.05 0.67
N GLU A 125 2.17 8.13 1.36
CA GLU A 125 2.64 8.49 2.69
C GLU A 125 1.40 8.86 3.50
N TYR A 126 1.24 8.23 4.65
CA TYR A 126 0.08 8.44 5.50
C TYR A 126 0.53 8.43 6.97
N GLU A 127 1.01 9.58 7.44
CA GLU A 127 1.37 9.80 8.86
C GLU A 127 0.68 11.00 9.53
N LEU A 128 -0.09 11.83 8.80
CA LEU A 128 -0.65 13.06 9.36
C LEU A 128 -2.16 12.97 9.58
N PHE A 129 -2.57 12.90 10.85
CA PHE A 129 -3.67 13.78 11.28
C PHE A 129 -3.12 15.21 11.27
N PRO A 130 -3.74 16.18 10.59
CA PRO A 130 -3.39 17.57 10.81
C PRO A 130 -3.76 17.88 12.26
N SER A 131 -2.74 18.03 13.10
CA SER A 131 -2.91 18.73 14.36
C SER A 131 -3.50 20.10 14.05
N SER A 132 -4.54 20.48 14.79
CA SER A 132 -5.29 21.74 14.67
C SER A 132 -4.45 23.01 14.91
N HIS A 133 -3.12 22.95 14.82
CA HIS A 133 -2.22 24.07 15.08
C HIS A 133 -1.14 24.35 14.03
N ASN A 134 -0.95 23.54 12.99
CA ASN A 134 0.03 23.87 11.93
C ASN A 134 -0.63 23.92 10.55
N LYS A 135 -0.95 25.14 10.09
CA LYS A 135 -1.44 25.42 8.72
C LYS A 135 -0.36 25.31 7.63
N GLU A 136 0.86 24.88 7.96
CA GLU A 136 2.00 24.93 7.02
C GLU A 136 2.58 23.58 6.58
N THR A 137 2.18 22.43 7.13
CA THR A 137 2.54 21.13 6.54
C THR A 137 1.55 20.71 5.46
N LYS A 138 1.52 21.49 4.36
CA LYS A 138 1.03 21.01 3.05
C LYS A 138 2.04 20.00 2.49
N ILE A 139 2.20 18.85 3.13
CA ILE A 139 2.75 17.70 2.42
C ILE A 139 1.59 17.17 1.57
N GLU A 140 1.77 17.22 0.26
CA GLU A 140 0.82 16.83 -0.78
C GLU A 140 0.38 15.36 -0.60
N ASN A 141 -0.63 15.14 0.24
CA ASN A 141 -1.36 13.87 0.30
C ASN A 141 -2.27 13.76 -0.93
N ILE A 142 -1.67 13.52 -2.09
CA ILE A 142 -2.39 13.30 -3.35
C ILE A 142 -3.05 11.92 -3.27
N ASN A 143 -4.37 11.88 -3.40
CA ASN A 143 -5.09 10.62 -3.53
C ASN A 143 -4.74 9.96 -4.89
N LEU A 144 -4.05 8.84 -4.82
CA LEU A 144 -3.66 8.06 -6.00
C LEU A 144 -4.84 7.34 -6.65
N TYR A 145 -5.95 7.15 -5.93
CA TYR A 145 -7.13 6.43 -6.40
C TYR A 145 -8.14 7.29 -7.18
N GLU A 146 -7.93 8.60 -7.24
CA GLU A 146 -8.85 9.53 -7.91
C GLU A 146 -8.73 9.45 -9.44
N ASN A 147 -9.84 9.54 -10.19
CA ASN A 147 -9.85 9.63 -11.67
C ASN A 147 -9.06 8.50 -12.39
N LEU A 148 -9.23 7.26 -11.90
CA LEU A 148 -8.61 6.07 -12.47
C LEU A 148 -9.50 5.40 -13.52
N ASN A 149 -8.89 4.96 -14.63
CA ASN A 149 -9.50 4.03 -15.57
C ASN A 149 -8.93 2.63 -15.30
N ILE A 150 -9.69 1.77 -14.63
CA ILE A 150 -9.30 0.39 -14.29
C ILE A 150 -9.92 -0.57 -15.30
N ASP A 151 -9.09 -1.25 -16.10
CA ASP A 151 -9.55 -2.16 -17.16
C ASP A 151 -9.90 -3.55 -16.63
N TYR A 152 -9.09 -4.06 -15.69
CA TYR A 152 -9.32 -5.33 -15.01
C TYR A 152 -9.30 -5.12 -13.49
N LYS A 153 -10.40 -5.48 -12.83
CA LYS A 153 -10.59 -5.28 -11.39
C LYS A 153 -10.99 -6.58 -10.71
N ASN A 154 -10.51 -6.81 -9.48
CA ASN A 154 -10.92 -7.91 -8.61
C ASN A 154 -10.84 -9.29 -9.32
N ASN A 155 -11.97 -9.99 -9.42
CA ASN A 155 -12.07 -11.34 -9.96
C ASN A 155 -11.84 -11.43 -11.47
N ASN A 156 -11.69 -10.30 -12.16
CA ASN A 156 -11.34 -10.24 -13.58
C ASN A 156 -9.82 -10.30 -13.82
N VAL A 157 -8.99 -10.15 -12.79
CA VAL A 157 -7.51 -10.26 -12.89
C VAL A 157 -7.09 -11.70 -12.62
N ARG A 158 -7.57 -12.67 -13.40
CA ARG A 158 -7.21 -14.10 -13.24
C ARG A 158 -5.89 -14.42 -13.94
N ASP A 159 -5.25 -15.51 -13.51
CA ASP A 159 -4.04 -16.04 -14.14
C ASP A 159 -4.18 -16.17 -15.67
N GLU A 160 -5.24 -16.81 -16.15
CA GLU A 160 -5.55 -16.94 -17.57
C GLU A 160 -5.63 -15.59 -18.31
N GLN A 161 -6.25 -14.58 -17.68
CA GLN A 161 -6.40 -13.25 -18.28
C GLN A 161 -5.05 -12.52 -18.36
N ILE A 162 -4.21 -12.64 -17.33
CA ILE A 162 -2.84 -12.10 -17.34
C ILE A 162 -2.04 -12.75 -18.47
N ARG A 163 -2.06 -14.08 -18.58
CA ARG A 163 -1.37 -14.82 -19.65
C ARG A 163 -1.85 -14.40 -21.03
N ARG A 164 -3.17 -14.21 -21.21
CA ARG A 164 -3.78 -13.74 -22.46
C ARG A 164 -3.31 -12.33 -22.85
N VAL A 165 -3.38 -11.39 -21.91
CA VAL A 165 -2.98 -9.99 -22.13
C VAL A 165 -1.49 -9.89 -22.47
N LEU A 166 -0.61 -10.53 -21.68
CA LEU A 166 0.85 -10.49 -21.89
C LEU A 166 1.26 -11.06 -23.27
N ARG A 167 0.47 -11.98 -23.82
CA ARG A 167 0.76 -12.66 -25.10
C ARG A 167 0.02 -12.07 -26.30
N HIS A 168 -0.76 -11.00 -26.12
CA HIS A 168 -1.66 -10.47 -27.15
C HIS A 168 -2.67 -11.50 -27.70
N ARG A 169 -3.16 -12.40 -26.83
CA ARG A 169 -4.15 -13.42 -27.19
C ARG A 169 -5.49 -13.07 -26.55
N TYR A 170 -6.38 -12.49 -27.35
CA TYR A 170 -7.72 -12.11 -26.90
C TYR A 170 -8.77 -13.00 -27.57
N ASP A 171 -9.82 -13.37 -26.83
CA ASP A 171 -10.97 -14.06 -27.42
C ASP A 171 -11.75 -13.08 -28.29
N ALA A 172 -12.52 -13.61 -29.26
CA ALA A 172 -13.37 -12.79 -30.12
C ALA A 172 -14.31 -11.86 -29.32
N PHE A 173 -14.77 -12.33 -28.15
CA PHE A 173 -15.70 -11.63 -27.27
C PHE A 173 -15.04 -10.69 -26.24
N THR A 174 -13.72 -10.64 -26.13
CA THR A 174 -13.06 -9.74 -25.15
C THR A 174 -13.39 -8.27 -25.48
N PRO A 175 -13.89 -7.43 -24.56
CA PRO A 175 -14.24 -6.04 -24.87
C PRO A 175 -13.05 -5.24 -25.41
N LYS A 176 -13.25 -4.34 -26.38
CA LYS A 176 -12.16 -3.52 -26.96
C LYS A 176 -11.38 -2.71 -25.92
N LYS A 177 -12.06 -2.23 -24.87
CA LYS A 177 -11.43 -1.50 -23.76
C LYS A 177 -10.44 -2.36 -22.95
N ASN A 178 -10.64 -3.68 -22.92
CA ASN A 178 -9.78 -4.64 -22.22
C ASN A 178 -8.64 -5.16 -23.12
N ARG A 179 -8.43 -4.57 -24.30
CA ARG A 179 -7.37 -4.97 -25.23
C ARG A 179 -6.39 -3.83 -25.39
N LEU A 180 -5.12 -4.15 -25.53
CA LEU A 180 -4.14 -3.15 -25.94
C LEU A 180 -4.45 -2.69 -27.36
N TYR A 181 -4.56 -1.37 -27.52
CA TYR A 181 -4.83 -0.76 -28.80
C TYR A 181 -3.66 -1.04 -29.76
N ASN A 182 -3.94 -1.74 -30.86
CA ASN A 182 -2.98 -1.96 -31.93
C ASN A 182 -3.56 -1.43 -33.24
N ASN A 183 -2.81 -0.56 -33.92
CA ASN A 183 -3.15 0.00 -35.23
C ASN A 183 -2.64 -0.88 -36.39
N GLY A 184 -2.09 -2.06 -36.10
CA GLY A 184 -1.43 -2.90 -37.09
C GLY A 184 -0.06 -2.37 -37.54
N ASN A 185 0.47 -1.34 -36.88
CA ASN A 185 1.78 -0.78 -37.17
C ASN A 185 2.81 -1.30 -36.14
N ASN A 186 3.85 -1.98 -36.60
CA ASN A 186 4.87 -2.64 -35.76
C ASN A 186 5.87 -1.66 -35.10
N GLU A 187 5.54 -0.36 -35.08
CA GLU A 187 6.39 0.70 -34.56
C GLU A 187 6.13 1.03 -33.08
N LYS A 188 5.12 0.40 -32.47
CA LYS A 188 4.80 0.62 -31.06
C LYS A 188 5.86 0.01 -30.13
N ASN A 189 6.00 0.58 -28.94
CA ASN A 189 6.78 0.04 -27.83
C ASN A 189 5.85 -0.54 -26.77
N LEU A 190 6.36 -1.46 -25.97
CA LEU A 190 5.68 -2.01 -24.80
C LEU A 190 6.42 -1.60 -23.52
N PHE A 191 5.69 -1.03 -22.58
CA PHE A 191 6.14 -0.85 -21.21
C PHE A 191 5.31 -1.75 -20.29
N LEU A 192 5.97 -2.63 -19.54
CA LEU A 192 5.35 -3.56 -18.61
C LEU A 192 5.88 -3.24 -17.21
N TYR A 193 4.99 -2.88 -16.30
CA TYR A 193 5.32 -2.73 -14.88
C TYR A 193 4.49 -3.74 -14.09
N MET A 194 5.16 -4.64 -13.38
CA MET A 194 4.51 -5.62 -12.52
C MET A 194 5.03 -5.50 -11.09
N THR A 195 4.12 -5.57 -10.13
CA THR A 195 4.46 -5.57 -8.70
C THR A 195 3.66 -6.62 -7.95
N GLY A 196 4.30 -7.27 -6.98
CA GLY A 196 3.66 -8.32 -6.19
C GLY A 196 4.66 -9.10 -5.34
N HIS A 197 4.26 -10.29 -4.92
CA HIS A 197 5.14 -11.23 -4.23
C HIS A 197 5.91 -12.08 -5.21
N GLY A 198 7.20 -12.25 -4.99
CA GLY A 198 8.09 -13.00 -5.86
C GLY A 198 9.20 -13.65 -5.05
N GLY A 199 9.84 -14.62 -5.68
CA GLY A 199 10.99 -15.36 -5.15
C GLY A 199 11.88 -15.78 -6.31
N VAL A 200 12.81 -16.69 -6.05
CA VAL A 200 13.77 -17.15 -7.05
C VAL A 200 13.00 -17.72 -8.26
N ASN A 201 13.15 -17.07 -9.42
CA ASN A 201 12.59 -17.49 -10.70
C ASN A 201 11.06 -17.53 -10.79
N PHE A 202 10.31 -16.89 -9.90
CA PHE A 202 8.86 -16.82 -10.03
C PHE A 202 8.24 -15.54 -9.46
N LEU A 203 7.09 -15.18 -10.01
CA LEU A 203 6.19 -14.16 -9.48
C LEU A 203 4.86 -14.82 -9.12
N LYS A 204 4.41 -14.62 -7.88
CA LYS A 204 3.14 -15.15 -7.40
C LYS A 204 1.98 -14.37 -8.01
N ILE A 205 0.99 -15.09 -8.53
CA ILE A 205 -0.31 -14.57 -8.91
C ILE A 205 -1.32 -14.95 -7.84
N GLN A 206 -1.82 -13.94 -7.15
CA GLN A 206 -2.81 -14.04 -6.09
C GLN A 206 -2.34 -15.00 -4.98
N GLU A 207 -3.11 -16.04 -4.67
CA GLU A 207 -2.86 -16.94 -3.53
C GLU A 207 -2.11 -18.23 -3.89
N PHE A 208 -2.40 -18.84 -5.04
CA PHE A 208 -1.95 -20.20 -5.36
C PHE A 208 -1.18 -20.33 -6.67
N ASN A 209 -1.35 -19.38 -7.59
CA ASN A 209 -0.75 -19.48 -8.91
C ASN A 209 0.59 -18.76 -8.96
N ILE A 210 1.42 -19.13 -9.93
CA ILE A 210 2.70 -18.48 -10.20
C ILE A 210 2.87 -18.30 -11.72
N ILE A 211 3.62 -17.28 -12.11
CA ILE A 211 4.33 -17.25 -13.38
C ILE A 211 5.78 -17.56 -13.07
N SER A 212 6.36 -18.56 -13.72
CA SER A 212 7.80 -18.81 -13.62
C SER A 212 8.60 -17.99 -14.64
N SER A 213 9.90 -17.83 -14.39
CA SER A 213 10.87 -17.25 -15.32
C SER A 213 10.80 -17.93 -16.69
N SER A 214 10.63 -19.27 -16.70
CA SER A 214 10.52 -20.06 -17.92
C SER A 214 9.24 -19.78 -18.70
N GLU A 215 8.11 -19.64 -18.01
CA GLU A 215 6.84 -19.28 -18.66
C GLU A 215 6.85 -17.85 -19.19
N PHE A 216 7.36 -16.91 -18.41
CA PHE A 216 7.48 -15.52 -18.84
C PHE A 216 8.41 -15.36 -20.05
N ASN A 217 9.50 -16.13 -20.09
CA ASN A 217 10.40 -16.21 -21.23
C ASN A 217 9.64 -16.60 -22.52
N ILE A 218 8.75 -17.60 -22.46
CA ILE A 218 7.93 -18.00 -23.62
C ILE A 218 7.05 -16.84 -24.10
N TYR A 219 6.47 -16.06 -23.18
CA TYR A 219 5.57 -14.96 -23.54
C TYR A 219 6.31 -13.87 -24.30
N ILE A 220 7.46 -13.45 -23.78
CA ILE A 220 8.25 -12.41 -24.43
C ILE A 220 8.89 -12.92 -25.73
N GLN A 221 9.33 -14.18 -25.79
CA GLN A 221 9.77 -14.79 -27.05
C GLN A 221 8.67 -14.73 -28.11
N GLU A 222 7.43 -15.04 -27.75
CA GLU A 222 6.29 -14.92 -28.66
C GLU A 222 6.11 -13.49 -29.18
N LEU A 223 6.25 -12.47 -28.32
CA LEU A 223 6.17 -11.06 -28.74
C LEU A 223 7.32 -10.65 -29.67
N LEU A 224 8.54 -11.11 -29.38
CA LEU A 224 9.74 -10.82 -30.17
C LEU A 224 9.70 -11.49 -31.55
N ILE A 225 9.30 -12.77 -31.60
CA ILE A 225 9.18 -13.53 -32.86
C ILE A 225 8.10 -12.93 -33.76
N LYS A 226 6.95 -12.54 -33.18
CA LYS A 226 5.88 -11.88 -33.94
C LYS A 226 6.21 -10.43 -34.30
N ASN A 227 7.29 -9.88 -33.79
CA ASN A 227 7.70 -8.48 -33.96
C ASN A 227 6.55 -7.50 -33.66
N PHE A 228 5.76 -7.79 -32.61
CA PHE A 228 4.61 -6.97 -32.23
C PHE A 228 5.03 -5.56 -31.76
N TYR A 229 6.24 -5.45 -31.21
CA TYR A 229 6.77 -4.24 -30.61
C TYR A 229 8.18 -3.95 -31.08
N LYS A 230 8.42 -2.69 -31.40
CA LYS A 230 9.75 -2.16 -31.75
C LYS A 230 10.71 -2.28 -30.57
N TYR A 231 10.27 -1.87 -29.38
CA TYR A 231 11.03 -2.04 -28.15
C TYR A 231 10.16 -2.49 -26.97
N ILE A 232 10.74 -3.27 -26.05
CA ILE A 232 10.06 -3.76 -24.84
C ILE A 232 10.87 -3.33 -23.62
N PHE A 233 10.21 -2.72 -22.64
CA PHE A 233 10.81 -2.42 -21.33
C PHE A 233 9.94 -2.99 -20.23
N VAL A 234 10.57 -3.81 -19.38
CA VAL A 234 9.90 -4.47 -18.26
C VAL A 234 10.54 -4.04 -16.95
N ILE A 235 9.69 -3.63 -16.01
CA ILE A 235 10.04 -3.41 -14.61
C ILE A 235 9.31 -4.45 -13.77
N ILE A 236 10.06 -5.20 -12.98
CA ILE A 236 9.54 -6.14 -11.97
C ILE A 236 9.90 -5.59 -10.59
N ASP A 237 8.88 -5.15 -9.86
CA ASP A 237 9.00 -4.63 -8.50
C ASP A 237 8.54 -5.66 -7.46
N THR A 238 9.49 -6.48 -7.01
CA THR A 238 9.29 -7.58 -6.05
C THR A 238 10.62 -8.00 -5.41
N CYS A 239 10.54 -8.72 -4.29
CA CYS A 239 11.66 -9.50 -3.76
C CYS A 239 12.21 -10.46 -4.82
N GLN A 240 13.53 -10.60 -4.83
CA GLN A 240 14.29 -11.47 -5.72
C GLN A 240 14.04 -11.20 -7.22
N GLY A 241 13.60 -9.99 -7.56
CA GLY A 241 13.00 -9.66 -8.85
C GLY A 241 13.92 -9.92 -10.04
N TYR A 242 15.23 -9.71 -9.91
CA TYR A 242 16.16 -9.96 -11.03
C TYR A 242 16.20 -11.43 -11.47
N SER A 243 15.97 -12.39 -10.57
CA SER A 243 15.94 -13.82 -10.90
C SER A 243 14.81 -14.18 -11.85
N PHE A 244 13.72 -13.43 -11.84
CA PHE A 244 12.59 -13.63 -12.74
C PHE A 244 12.96 -13.46 -14.23
N TYR A 245 14.11 -12.85 -14.51
CA TYR A 245 14.63 -12.69 -15.87
C TYR A 245 15.63 -13.77 -16.29
N ASP A 246 16.02 -14.71 -15.43
CA ASP A 246 17.14 -15.63 -15.69
C ASP A 246 17.02 -16.41 -17.01
N ASP A 247 15.84 -17.00 -17.29
CA ASP A 247 15.62 -17.79 -18.50
C ASP A 247 15.55 -16.93 -19.77
N ILE A 248 15.01 -15.72 -19.65
CA ILE A 248 14.93 -14.80 -20.79
C ILE A 248 16.25 -14.12 -21.10
N LEU A 249 17.07 -13.82 -20.09
CA LEU A 249 18.41 -13.26 -20.30
C LEU A 249 19.29 -14.23 -21.07
N ASN A 250 19.22 -15.52 -20.74
CA ASN A 250 19.90 -16.58 -21.48
C ASN A 250 19.51 -16.57 -22.97
N PHE A 251 18.21 -16.44 -23.26
CA PHE A 251 17.71 -16.34 -24.64
C PHE A 251 18.18 -15.05 -25.35
N VAL A 252 18.00 -13.89 -24.70
CA VAL A 252 18.33 -12.57 -25.25
C VAL A 252 19.82 -12.45 -25.56
N TYR A 253 20.70 -12.89 -24.65
CA TYR A 253 22.14 -12.84 -24.86
C TYR A 253 22.59 -13.81 -25.96
N LYS A 254 22.06 -15.05 -25.96
CA LYS A 254 22.38 -16.05 -27.00
C LYS A 254 21.97 -15.57 -28.39
N LYS A 255 20.82 -14.90 -28.52
CA LYS A 255 20.29 -14.38 -29.78
C LYS A 255 20.72 -12.94 -30.10
N LYS A 256 21.54 -12.32 -29.24
CA LYS A 256 22.01 -10.92 -29.36
C LYS A 256 20.86 -9.91 -29.58
N ILE A 257 19.74 -10.12 -28.89
CA ILE A 257 18.55 -9.27 -28.99
C ILE A 257 18.81 -7.95 -28.26
N ASN A 258 18.53 -6.84 -28.94
CA ASN A 258 18.93 -5.51 -28.55
C ASN A 258 17.74 -4.59 -28.24
N ASN A 259 16.52 -5.01 -28.55
CA ASN A 259 15.33 -4.17 -28.41
C ASN A 259 14.53 -4.43 -27.11
N ILE A 260 15.14 -5.08 -26.11
CA ILE A 260 14.50 -5.38 -24.83
C ILE A 260 15.34 -4.96 -23.62
N PHE A 261 14.66 -4.36 -22.64
CA PHE A 261 15.25 -3.86 -21.40
C PHE A 261 14.54 -4.43 -20.19
N PHE A 262 15.32 -4.82 -19.20
CA PHE A 262 14.85 -5.36 -17.94
C PHE A 262 15.42 -4.54 -16.78
N LEU A 263 14.54 -4.12 -15.89
CA LEU A 263 14.88 -3.50 -14.61
C LEU A 263 14.12 -4.23 -13.50
N SER A 264 14.75 -4.41 -12.36
CA SER A 264 14.13 -4.98 -11.16
C SER A 264 14.47 -4.14 -9.94
N SER A 265 13.59 -4.17 -8.95
CA SER A 265 13.80 -3.45 -7.68
C SER A 265 14.81 -4.12 -6.74
N SER A 266 15.13 -5.40 -6.94
CA SER A 266 16.09 -6.14 -6.10
C SER A 266 16.88 -7.22 -6.87
N LYS A 267 18.05 -7.60 -6.32
CA LYS A 267 18.89 -8.71 -6.81
C LYS A 267 18.30 -10.09 -6.52
N ARG A 268 18.89 -11.14 -7.11
CA ARG A 268 18.47 -12.55 -7.00
C ARG A 268 18.26 -13.04 -5.55
N ASN A 269 19.10 -12.60 -4.60
CA ASN A 269 19.08 -13.07 -3.22
C ASN A 269 18.70 -11.94 -2.25
N GLU A 270 17.86 -11.01 -2.70
CA GLU A 270 17.58 -9.78 -1.99
C GLU A 270 16.09 -9.47 -1.98
N ASN A 271 15.59 -9.07 -0.81
CA ASN A 271 14.21 -8.65 -0.63
C ASN A 271 14.04 -7.18 -0.98
N SER A 272 12.83 -6.80 -1.42
CA SER A 272 12.43 -5.42 -1.70
C SER A 272 11.61 -4.88 -0.53
N TYR A 273 11.98 -3.69 -0.04
CA TYR A 273 11.52 -3.14 1.23
C TYR A 273 10.68 -1.87 1.06
N SER A 274 9.64 -1.75 1.88
CA SER A 274 8.84 -0.53 1.94
C SER A 274 9.64 0.67 2.47
N LEU A 275 9.36 1.84 1.91
CA LEU A 275 9.86 3.12 2.44
C LEU A 275 8.99 3.57 3.61
N PHE A 276 7.69 3.57 3.38
CA PHE A 276 6.70 4.01 4.33
C PHE A 276 5.81 2.84 4.75
N SER A 277 5.38 2.90 5.99
CA SER A 277 4.32 2.07 6.55
C SER A 277 3.36 3.00 7.26
N SER A 278 2.07 2.73 7.14
CA SER A 278 1.07 3.48 7.88
C SER A 278 0.57 2.63 9.03
N SER A 279 0.74 3.13 10.26
CA SER A 279 0.14 2.52 11.45
C SER A 279 -1.39 2.60 11.39
N TYR A 280 -1.93 3.70 10.87
CA TYR A 280 -3.37 3.89 10.72
C TYR A 280 -4.01 2.92 9.73
N LEU A 281 -3.37 2.70 8.58
CA LEU A 281 -3.83 1.71 7.61
C LEU A 281 -3.36 0.30 7.97
N SER A 282 -2.45 0.14 8.93
CA SER A 282 -1.82 -1.12 9.36
C SER A 282 -1.19 -1.91 8.19
N VAL A 283 -0.57 -1.19 7.26
CA VAL A 283 0.04 -1.75 6.04
C VAL A 283 1.29 -0.98 5.65
N SER A 284 2.24 -1.66 4.99
CA SER A 284 3.25 -0.98 4.18
C SER A 284 2.59 -0.26 3.02
N THR A 285 2.97 1.01 2.77
CA THR A 285 2.26 1.84 1.79
C THR A 285 2.97 1.93 0.45
N VAL A 286 4.30 2.07 0.41
CA VAL A 286 5.05 2.20 -0.86
C VAL A 286 6.43 1.58 -0.76
N ASP A 287 6.92 1.00 -1.86
CA ASP A 287 8.28 0.49 -1.96
C ASP A 287 9.33 1.60 -2.11
N ARG A 288 10.52 1.43 -1.50
CA ARG A 288 11.64 2.37 -1.63
C ARG A 288 12.05 2.57 -3.07
N PHE A 289 12.17 1.49 -3.83
CA PHE A 289 12.53 1.57 -5.24
C PHE A 289 11.50 2.40 -6.01
N THR A 290 10.23 2.04 -5.91
CA THR A 290 9.16 2.70 -6.65
C THR A 290 9.01 4.17 -6.26
N TYR A 291 9.11 4.50 -4.98
CA TYR A 291 9.08 5.89 -4.51
C TYR A 291 10.21 6.72 -5.12
N HIS A 292 11.47 6.31 -4.93
CA HIS A 292 12.62 7.09 -5.38
C HIS A 292 12.75 7.12 -6.91
N PHE A 293 12.40 6.03 -7.60
CA PHE A 293 12.45 5.96 -9.07
C PHE A 293 11.49 6.97 -9.71
N PHE A 294 10.20 6.93 -9.36
CA PHE A 294 9.22 7.86 -9.94
C PHE A 294 9.39 9.29 -9.42
N ASN A 295 9.85 9.48 -8.18
CA ASN A 295 10.17 10.82 -7.68
C ASN A 295 11.34 11.46 -8.44
N TYR A 296 12.41 10.70 -8.72
CA TYR A 296 13.51 11.18 -9.57
C TYR A 296 13.00 11.59 -10.94
N LEU A 297 12.24 10.72 -11.60
CA LEU A 297 11.65 10.98 -12.91
C LEU A 297 10.69 12.17 -12.92
N GLN A 298 10.04 12.48 -11.80
CA GLN A 298 9.18 13.66 -11.67
C GLN A 298 10.00 14.94 -11.50
N GLN A 299 11.10 14.89 -10.75
CA GLN A 299 11.91 16.06 -10.39
C GLN A 299 13.07 16.35 -11.35
N ILE A 300 13.38 15.43 -12.25
CA ILE A 300 14.50 15.50 -13.19
C ILE A 300 14.60 16.80 -14.01
N HIS A 301 13.48 17.43 -14.35
CA HIS A 301 13.45 18.71 -15.04
C HIS A 301 13.90 19.89 -14.18
N LYS A 302 14.00 19.70 -12.85
CA LYS A 302 14.46 20.69 -11.86
C LYS A 302 15.89 20.45 -11.38
N ILE A 303 16.57 19.39 -11.83
CA ILE A 303 17.92 19.07 -11.34
C ILE A 303 18.91 20.18 -11.70
N TYR A 304 18.88 20.66 -12.95
CA TYR A 304 19.70 21.76 -13.43
C TYR A 304 18.81 22.94 -13.84
N GLU A 305 18.22 23.64 -12.85
CA GLU A 305 17.35 24.82 -13.10
C GLU A 305 18.04 25.88 -13.97
N LYS A 306 19.34 26.11 -13.74
CA LYS A 306 20.14 27.12 -14.45
C LYS A 306 20.54 26.69 -15.87
N GLU A 307 20.53 25.39 -16.17
CA GLU A 307 20.94 24.84 -17.48
C GLU A 307 20.03 23.67 -17.89
N PRO A 308 18.78 23.94 -18.31
CA PRO A 308 17.79 22.90 -18.58
C PRO A 308 18.21 21.87 -19.63
N SER A 309 19.11 22.24 -20.55
CA SER A 309 19.69 21.34 -21.54
C SER A 309 20.51 20.19 -20.93
N LYS A 310 21.06 20.37 -19.71
CA LYS A 310 21.75 19.31 -18.97
C LYS A 310 20.80 18.27 -18.37
N ASN A 311 19.53 18.63 -18.12
CA ASN A 311 18.52 17.69 -17.61
C ASN A 311 18.27 16.54 -18.60
N ILE A 312 18.47 16.75 -19.90
CA ILE A 312 18.38 15.71 -20.93
C ILE A 312 19.37 14.57 -20.64
N LYS A 313 20.60 14.88 -20.20
CA LYS A 313 21.60 13.86 -19.86
C LYS A 313 21.25 13.15 -18.55
N ALA A 314 20.55 13.83 -17.63
CA ALA A 314 20.05 13.23 -16.39
C ALA A 314 19.04 12.09 -16.64
N PHE A 315 18.40 12.05 -17.82
CA PHE A 315 17.47 10.97 -18.22
C PHE A 315 18.13 9.65 -18.58
N SER A 316 19.45 9.51 -18.49
CA SER A 316 20.07 8.20 -18.69
C SER A 316 19.76 7.26 -17.52
N LEU A 317 19.55 5.97 -17.81
CA LEU A 317 19.38 4.94 -16.78
C LEU A 317 20.61 4.86 -15.88
N TYR A 318 21.80 5.18 -16.42
CA TYR A 318 23.01 5.29 -15.62
C TYR A 318 22.85 6.34 -14.50
N ASN A 319 22.34 7.53 -14.82
CA ASN A 319 22.08 8.58 -13.84
C ASN A 319 20.93 8.22 -12.90
N ILE A 320 19.88 7.58 -13.39
CA ILE A 320 18.77 7.08 -12.55
C ILE A 320 19.29 6.05 -11.55
N LEU A 321 20.04 5.03 -12.00
CA LEU A 321 20.59 3.99 -11.13
C LEU A 321 21.61 4.56 -10.14
N ASN A 322 22.46 5.49 -10.57
CA ASN A 322 23.36 6.19 -9.67
C ASN A 322 22.60 6.99 -8.62
N TYR A 323 21.56 7.73 -9.02
CA TYR A 323 20.68 8.41 -8.07
C TYR A 323 20.07 7.41 -7.08
N LEU A 324 19.50 6.30 -7.54
CA LEU A 324 18.93 5.27 -6.65
C LEU A 324 19.96 4.71 -5.68
N LYS A 325 21.21 4.51 -6.11
CA LYS A 325 22.33 4.11 -5.22
C LYS A 325 22.62 5.17 -4.15
N THR A 326 22.53 6.45 -4.47
CA THR A 326 22.72 7.53 -3.48
C THR A 326 21.60 7.63 -2.45
N GLN A 327 20.42 7.07 -2.71
CA GLN A 327 19.28 7.13 -1.79
C GLN A 327 19.32 6.07 -0.69
N HIS A 328 20.40 5.28 -0.56
CA HIS A 328 20.56 4.21 0.43
C HIS A 328 19.35 3.25 0.47
N ILE A 329 18.86 2.87 -0.71
CA ILE A 329 17.79 1.88 -0.83
C ILE A 329 18.31 0.54 -0.28
N MET A 330 17.50 -0.15 0.52
CA MET A 330 17.87 -1.41 1.18
C MET A 330 17.98 -2.59 0.20
N SER A 331 17.45 -2.42 -1.01
CA SER A 331 17.62 -3.34 -2.13
C SER A 331 18.43 -2.69 -3.25
N GLU A 332 19.19 -3.46 -4.02
CA GLU A 332 19.97 -2.96 -5.15
C GLU A 332 19.22 -3.14 -6.48
N PRO A 333 18.73 -2.05 -7.09
CA PRO A 333 18.04 -2.13 -8.37
C PRO A 333 18.99 -2.62 -9.46
N THR A 334 18.55 -3.65 -10.20
CA THR A 334 19.42 -4.38 -11.12
C THR A 334 18.83 -4.41 -12.52
N THR A 335 19.69 -4.24 -13.53
CA THR A 335 19.33 -4.23 -14.96
C THR A 335 20.09 -5.27 -15.74
N ASN A 336 19.58 -5.65 -16.93
CA ASN A 336 20.31 -6.50 -17.85
C ASN A 336 21.55 -5.78 -18.43
N ASN A 337 22.66 -6.51 -18.62
CA ASN A 337 23.89 -6.04 -19.26
C ASN A 337 23.66 -5.87 -20.77
N SER A 338 22.84 -4.91 -21.15
CA SER A 338 22.74 -4.46 -22.53
C SER A 338 23.77 -3.34 -22.72
N LYS A 339 24.61 -3.42 -23.77
CA LYS A 339 25.47 -2.32 -24.24
C LYS A 339 24.67 -1.11 -24.76
N PHE A 340 23.41 -1.02 -24.36
CA PHE A 340 22.45 -0.07 -24.84
C PHE A 340 22.59 1.20 -24.02
N ASN A 341 22.87 2.28 -24.72
CA ASN A 341 22.67 3.61 -24.17
C ASN A 341 21.16 3.75 -23.90
N SER A 342 20.78 3.52 -22.66
CA SER A 342 19.45 3.77 -22.07
C SER A 342 18.82 5.11 -22.43
N SER A 343 19.62 6.05 -22.96
CA SER A 343 19.11 7.23 -23.63
C SER A 343 18.12 6.89 -24.75
N ILE A 344 18.19 5.78 -25.48
CA ILE A 344 17.23 5.51 -26.58
C ILE A 344 15.78 5.35 -26.09
N PHE A 345 15.58 4.82 -24.88
CA PHE A 345 14.24 4.60 -24.30
C PHE A 345 13.70 5.82 -23.54
N LEU A 346 14.61 6.67 -23.04
CA LEU A 346 14.28 7.83 -22.20
C LEU A 346 14.46 9.16 -22.95
N HIS A 347 15.21 9.17 -24.05
CA HIS A 347 15.59 10.33 -24.85
C HIS A 347 16.19 9.97 -26.24
N ASP A 348 15.34 9.77 -27.25
CA ASP A 348 15.53 10.41 -28.57
C ASP A 348 14.39 10.13 -29.56
N LYS A 349 13.48 9.20 -29.27
CA LYS A 349 12.35 8.91 -30.17
C LYS A 349 11.19 8.10 -29.57
N ASN A 350 11.10 7.91 -28.26
CA ASN A 350 10.00 7.18 -27.60
C ASN A 350 9.78 7.74 -26.18
N ILE A 351 8.67 8.48 -25.99
CA ILE A 351 8.38 9.27 -24.79
C ILE A 351 7.57 8.40 -23.82
N LEU A 352 8.22 7.65 -22.93
CA LEU A 352 7.51 6.97 -21.84
C LEU A 352 7.51 7.77 -20.54
N PHE A 353 8.43 8.73 -20.39
CA PHE A 353 8.66 9.41 -19.11
C PHE A 353 8.93 10.92 -19.23
N PHE A 354 8.39 11.62 -20.23
CA PHE A 354 8.65 13.06 -20.36
C PHE A 354 7.43 13.88 -20.81
N ASN A 355 7.11 14.92 -20.03
CA ASN A 355 5.97 15.80 -20.32
C ASN A 355 6.39 16.82 -21.37
N SER A 356 5.69 16.82 -22.49
CA SER A 356 5.91 17.76 -23.60
C SER A 356 5.86 19.24 -23.20
N ASN A 357 5.14 19.60 -22.12
CA ASN A 357 5.05 20.98 -21.61
C ASN A 357 6.27 21.45 -20.82
N LEU A 358 7.11 20.56 -20.29
CA LEU A 358 8.29 20.94 -19.51
C LEU A 358 9.44 21.48 -20.39
N LEU A 359 9.23 21.53 -21.71
CA LEU A 359 10.09 22.19 -22.69
C LEU A 359 9.77 23.69 -22.89
N ILE A 360 8.77 24.24 -22.19
CA ILE A 360 8.47 25.68 -22.24
C ILE A 360 9.48 26.43 -21.37
N ILE A 361 10.49 27.00 -22.02
CA ILE A 361 11.41 27.95 -21.38
C ILE A 361 10.68 29.29 -21.27
N HIS A 362 10.37 29.73 -20.04
CA HIS A 362 9.87 31.08 -19.80
C HIS A 362 10.99 32.09 -20.09
N LYS A 363 10.70 33.08 -20.94
CA LYS A 363 11.66 34.12 -21.33
C LYS A 363 12.06 35.03 -20.15
N ASP A 364 11.26 35.02 -19.09
CA ASP A 364 11.45 35.86 -17.90
C ASP A 364 12.53 35.33 -16.94
N ASP A 365 12.96 34.06 -17.05
CA ASP A 365 13.95 33.47 -16.13
C ASP A 365 15.42 33.60 -16.61
N VAL A 366 15.66 34.18 -17.80
CA VAL A 366 17.02 34.27 -18.37
C VAL A 366 17.46 35.71 -18.65
N SER A 367 16.59 36.71 -18.50
CA SER A 367 17.01 38.10 -18.67
C SER A 367 16.10 39.05 -17.90
N ILE A 368 16.71 39.94 -17.10
CA ILE A 368 16.13 41.13 -16.45
C ILE A 368 15.88 40.98 -14.93
N ILE A 369 16.98 40.97 -14.15
CA ILE A 369 17.14 41.96 -13.07
C ILE A 369 18.25 42.92 -13.52
N TYR A 370 17.92 43.73 -14.53
CA TYR A 370 18.45 45.08 -14.69
C TYR A 370 17.28 45.94 -15.17
N GLN A 371 16.80 46.75 -14.23
CA GLN A 371 16.11 48.03 -14.39
C GLN A 371 14.92 48.18 -15.35
N ASP A 372 13.88 48.70 -14.70
CA ASP A 372 12.97 49.77 -15.11
C ASP A 372 11.63 49.49 -15.80
N LYS A 373 10.66 50.11 -15.10
CA LYS A 373 9.34 50.61 -15.44
C LYS A 373 8.84 50.55 -16.89
N GLN A 374 7.52 50.30 -16.91
CA GLN A 374 6.50 50.77 -17.85
C GLN A 374 6.20 49.92 -19.11
N THR A 375 4.97 49.38 -19.08
CA THR A 375 4.03 49.13 -20.19
C THR A 375 4.08 47.81 -20.99
N HIS A 376 2.86 47.29 -21.17
CA HIS A 376 2.32 46.46 -22.26
C HIS A 376 2.53 44.93 -22.34
N ASN A 377 1.39 44.25 -22.54
CA ASN A 377 1.15 43.02 -23.32
C ASN A 377 2.28 41.97 -23.34
N HIS A 378 2.14 40.92 -22.51
CA HIS A 378 2.97 39.72 -22.62
C HIS A 378 2.68 38.96 -23.92
N LYS A 379 3.49 39.25 -24.96
CA LYS A 379 3.66 38.44 -26.17
C LYS A 379 4.58 37.26 -25.84
N TYR A 380 4.04 36.04 -25.85
CA TYR A 380 4.82 34.79 -25.89
C TYR A 380 5.62 34.75 -27.20
N ILE A 381 6.94 34.54 -27.14
CA ILE A 381 7.78 34.31 -28.33
C ILE A 381 8.35 32.90 -28.26
N CYS A 382 7.93 32.07 -29.22
CA CYS A 382 8.40 30.70 -29.46
C CYS A 382 9.77 30.75 -30.15
N LEU A 383 10.80 30.12 -29.56
CA LEU A 383 12.13 30.01 -30.17
C LEU A 383 12.17 28.79 -31.12
N ASP A 384 11.73 29.01 -32.37
CA ASP A 384 12.07 28.26 -33.59
C ASP A 384 12.06 26.72 -33.59
N ASN A 385 11.22 26.08 -32.78
CA ASN A 385 10.69 24.77 -33.14
C ASN A 385 9.34 24.52 -32.44
N LEU A 386 8.25 24.62 -33.20
CA LEU A 386 6.87 24.43 -32.73
C LEU A 386 6.65 23.06 -32.02
N SER A 387 7.52 22.08 -32.29
CA SER A 387 7.56 20.76 -31.63
C SER A 387 7.91 20.77 -30.14
N LYS A 388 8.56 21.83 -29.64
CA LYS A 388 9.04 21.91 -28.24
C LYS A 388 8.17 22.79 -27.34
N CYS A 389 7.31 23.64 -27.90
CA CYS A 389 6.73 24.77 -27.17
C CYS A 389 5.35 24.49 -26.52
N GLY A 390 4.80 23.27 -26.58
CA GLY A 390 3.57 22.90 -25.84
C GLY A 390 2.26 23.62 -26.23
N HIS A 391 2.28 24.62 -27.12
CA HIS A 391 1.11 25.40 -27.54
C HIS A 391 0.00 24.55 -28.21
N ILE A 392 0.36 23.41 -28.79
CA ILE A 392 -0.60 22.46 -29.37
C ILE A 392 -1.47 21.81 -28.28
N LYS A 393 -0.93 21.59 -27.07
CA LYS A 393 -1.58 20.80 -26.02
C LYS A 393 -2.86 21.43 -25.49
N ASN A 394 -2.89 22.75 -25.25
CA ASN A 394 -4.07 23.45 -24.73
C ASN A 394 -5.21 23.54 -25.77
N ASN A 395 -4.88 23.67 -27.06
CA ASN A 395 -5.88 23.68 -28.13
C ASN A 395 -6.38 22.26 -28.49
N VAL A 396 -5.51 21.24 -28.39
CA VAL A 396 -5.86 19.85 -28.63
C VAL A 396 -6.69 19.27 -27.49
N HIS A 397 -6.38 19.56 -26.23
CA HIS A 397 -7.21 19.11 -25.09
C HIS A 397 -8.62 19.70 -25.15
N LYS A 398 -8.74 21.01 -25.41
CA LYS A 398 -10.05 21.66 -25.60
C LYS A 398 -10.82 21.04 -26.75
N LYS A 399 -10.18 20.78 -27.90
CA LYS A 399 -10.83 20.19 -29.08
C LYS A 399 -11.21 18.71 -28.89
N MET A 400 -10.35 17.89 -28.28
CA MET A 400 -10.62 16.47 -28.00
C MET A 400 -11.71 16.30 -26.96
N GLN A 401 -11.75 17.14 -25.92
CA GLN A 401 -12.83 17.15 -24.94
C GLN A 401 -14.17 17.53 -25.59
N THR A 402 -14.21 18.58 -26.42
CA THR A 402 -15.43 18.89 -27.19
C THR A 402 -15.85 17.78 -28.16
N LEU A 403 -14.92 17.06 -28.78
CA LEU A 403 -15.25 15.92 -29.66
C LEU A 403 -15.81 14.72 -28.88
N TYR A 404 -15.33 14.50 -27.65
CA TYR A 404 -15.82 13.45 -26.74
C TYR A 404 -17.17 13.81 -26.09
N GLU A 405 -17.39 15.10 -25.78
CA GLU A 405 -18.67 15.60 -25.26
C GLU A 405 -19.74 15.63 -26.38
N GLN A 406 -19.34 15.89 -27.64
CA GLN A 406 -20.23 15.84 -28.80
C GLN A 406 -20.70 14.42 -29.16
N THR A 407 -19.91 13.38 -28.88
CA THR A 407 -20.34 11.98 -29.08
C THR A 407 -21.31 11.48 -28.00
N LEU A 408 -21.35 12.11 -26.83
CA LEU A 408 -22.37 11.87 -25.80
C LEU A 408 -23.70 12.60 -26.08
N TYR A 409 -23.72 13.54 -27.02
CA TYR A 409 -24.91 14.33 -27.39
C TYR A 409 -25.97 13.53 -28.18
N TYR A 410 -25.70 12.27 -28.55
CA TYR A 410 -26.72 11.40 -29.18
C TYR A 410 -27.57 10.60 -28.17
N ASN A 411 -27.24 10.62 -26.88
CA ASN A 411 -28.01 9.91 -25.86
C ASN A 411 -28.16 10.78 -24.60
N ASN A 412 -29.13 11.70 -24.62
CA ASN A 412 -30.03 12.04 -23.51
C ASN A 412 -30.63 13.44 -23.71
N ASN A 413 -31.72 13.49 -24.48
CA ASN A 413 -32.73 14.53 -24.31
C ASN A 413 -33.39 14.32 -22.94
N GLN A 414 -33.05 15.13 -21.95
CA GLN A 414 -34.00 15.82 -21.06
C GLN A 414 -33.24 16.58 -19.94
N GLN A 415 -33.73 17.80 -19.68
CA GLN A 415 -33.45 18.68 -18.54
C GLN A 415 -32.26 19.66 -18.63
N ASN A 416 -32.45 20.68 -19.49
CA ASN A 416 -32.14 22.06 -19.12
C ASN A 416 -33.10 22.50 -18.00
N PHE A 417 -32.59 23.08 -16.91
CA PHE A 417 -33.15 24.26 -16.21
C PHE A 417 -32.33 24.52 -14.93
N PHE A 418 -31.36 25.43 -15.00
CA PHE A 418 -31.11 26.52 -14.05
C PHE A 418 -29.70 27.08 -14.24
N SER A 419 -29.65 28.14 -15.04
CA SER A 419 -28.54 29.04 -15.25
C SER A 419 -28.45 30.10 -14.14
N ASN A 420 -27.23 30.62 -13.97
CA ASN A 420 -26.94 32.05 -13.74
C ASN A 420 -27.47 32.73 -12.47
N HIS A 421 -26.56 32.94 -11.50
CA HIS A 421 -26.41 34.11 -10.62
C HIS A 421 -25.30 33.70 -9.61
N ILE A 422 -24.15 34.34 -9.37
CA ILE A 422 -23.73 35.75 -9.39
C ILE A 422 -22.20 35.78 -9.44
N LYS A 423 -21.64 36.47 -10.44
CA LYS A 423 -20.33 37.16 -10.34
C LYS A 423 -20.62 38.59 -9.88
N LYS A 424 -20.05 39.04 -8.76
CA LYS A 424 -19.44 40.39 -8.54
C LYS A 424 -19.33 40.76 -7.05
N LYS A 425 -18.10 40.71 -6.53
CA LYS A 425 -17.46 41.69 -5.61
C LYS A 425 -16.02 41.20 -5.35
N LYS A 426 -15.03 41.50 -6.22
CA LYS A 426 -14.01 42.56 -6.07
C LYS A 426 -13.69 42.89 -4.59
N LYS A 427 -12.49 42.59 -4.06
CA LYS A 427 -11.18 43.26 -4.28
C LYS A 427 -11.04 44.55 -3.43
N MET A 428 -10.60 44.36 -2.17
CA MET A 428 -9.96 45.31 -1.22
C MET A 428 -9.74 44.43 0.03
N ASP A 429 -8.54 44.08 0.49
CA ASP A 429 -7.51 44.98 0.98
C ASP A 429 -6.10 44.41 0.83
N LYS A 430 -5.19 45.32 0.49
CA LYS A 430 -3.73 45.15 0.48
C LYS A 430 -3.18 46.26 1.38
N LEU A 431 -2.11 45.92 2.13
CA LEU A 431 -1.15 46.80 2.85
C LEU A 431 -1.40 46.98 4.35
N ILE A 432 -0.47 46.46 5.18
CA ILE A 432 0.37 47.23 6.12
C ILE A 432 1.54 46.33 6.62
N SER A 433 2.74 46.93 6.60
CA SER A 433 4.06 46.68 7.24
C SER A 433 4.57 45.24 7.49
N ASN A 434 5.67 44.78 6.87
CA ASN A 434 7.10 45.09 7.12
C ASN A 434 7.56 44.98 8.59
N ASN A 435 8.42 43.99 8.90
CA ASN A 435 9.75 44.24 9.45
C ASN A 435 10.67 43.00 9.43
N LYS A 436 11.96 43.25 9.17
CA LYS A 436 13.12 42.34 9.12
C LYS A 436 13.86 42.31 10.48
N LEU A 437 14.55 41.21 10.82
CA LEU A 437 16.00 41.10 11.19
C LEU A 437 16.27 39.65 11.72
N LYS A 438 17.19 38.84 11.14
CA LYS A 438 18.62 38.56 11.52
C LYS A 438 18.80 37.85 12.89
N LEU A 439 19.70 36.89 13.18
CA LEU A 439 20.73 36.08 12.50
C LEU A 439 21.33 35.07 13.55
N SER A 440 21.58 33.80 13.18
CA SER A 440 22.72 32.88 13.53
C SER A 440 23.13 32.38 14.95
N VAL A 441 23.75 31.16 14.92
CA VAL A 441 24.67 30.43 15.85
C VAL A 441 23.99 29.62 17.00
N VAL A 442 24.20 28.31 17.27
CA VAL A 442 25.43 27.58 17.68
C VAL A 442 25.25 26.04 17.57
N LEU A 443 26.35 25.38 17.16
CA LEU A 443 26.68 23.94 17.23
C LEU A 443 27.00 23.45 18.66
N LEU A 444 26.86 22.13 18.89
CA LEU A 444 27.51 21.26 19.93
C LEU A 444 26.64 20.71 21.07
N GLY A 445 26.76 19.38 21.24
CA GLY A 445 26.42 18.57 22.42
C GLY A 445 25.40 17.48 22.09
N GLY A 446 25.68 16.18 22.12
CA GLY A 446 26.84 15.36 22.47
C GLY A 446 26.31 13.91 22.45
N LEU A 447 26.86 12.99 21.65
CA LEU A 447 27.80 11.98 22.13
C LEU A 447 27.79 11.76 23.65
N CYS A 448 26.72 11.14 24.16
CA CYS A 448 26.69 10.45 25.47
C CYS A 448 25.39 9.62 25.63
N SER A 449 25.34 8.45 25.00
CA SER A 449 24.37 7.40 25.38
C SER A 449 24.74 5.98 24.91
N LEU A 450 25.85 5.79 24.22
CA LEU A 450 26.43 4.48 23.92
C LEU A 450 27.23 3.85 25.09
N ALA A 451 27.38 4.56 26.20
CA ALA A 451 28.00 4.05 27.43
C ALA A 451 26.99 3.53 28.47
N TYR A 452 25.68 3.67 28.24
CA TYR A 452 24.64 3.15 29.15
C TYR A 452 24.20 1.72 28.80
N TYR A 453 24.61 1.19 27.64
CA TYR A 453 24.13 -0.10 27.13
C TYR A 453 24.96 -1.33 27.62
N HIS A 454 26.05 -1.12 28.37
CA HIS A 454 26.95 -2.22 28.74
C HIS A 454 27.05 -2.54 30.25
N LEU A 455 26.28 -1.87 31.12
CA LEU A 455 26.37 -2.05 32.57
C LEU A 455 25.00 -2.18 33.24
N LYS A 456 24.27 -3.26 32.96
CA LYS A 456 23.47 -3.99 33.97
C LYS A 456 22.89 -5.29 33.40
N ASN A 457 23.48 -6.41 33.83
CA ASN A 457 22.89 -7.75 33.77
C ASN A 457 21.72 -7.90 34.75
N LYS A 458 20.83 -8.85 34.43
CA LYS A 458 19.69 -9.41 35.20
C LYS A 458 18.43 -8.52 35.29
N PHE A 459 17.43 -8.82 34.46
CA PHE A 459 16.04 -8.40 34.70
C PHE A 459 15.07 -9.56 34.48
N HIS A 460 14.25 -9.80 35.50
CA HIS A 460 13.04 -10.61 35.46
C HIS A 460 12.11 -10.11 34.34
N LEU A 461 11.53 -11.04 33.56
CA LEU A 461 10.46 -10.73 32.61
C LEU A 461 9.21 -10.28 33.37
N SER A 462 9.00 -8.97 33.43
CA SER A 462 7.72 -8.28 33.60
C SER A 462 8.03 -6.79 33.46
N GLN A 463 8.34 -6.36 32.23
CA GLN A 463 8.60 -4.95 31.96
C GLN A 463 7.67 -4.51 30.84
N PHE A 464 6.55 -3.90 31.23
CA PHE A 464 5.68 -3.13 30.37
C PHE A 464 6.54 -2.20 29.50
N CYS A 465 6.52 -2.40 28.19
CA CYS A 465 7.27 -1.55 27.28
C CYS A 465 6.47 -0.27 27.03
N PHE A 466 6.50 0.65 28.00
CA PHE A 466 5.82 1.94 27.93
C PHE A 466 6.54 2.88 26.95
N SER A 467 5.93 3.13 25.79
CA SER A 467 5.91 4.52 25.31
C SER A 467 4.83 5.23 26.13
N LYS A 468 5.04 6.49 26.57
CA LYS A 468 4.14 7.22 27.49
C LYS A 468 2.65 7.33 27.05
N LYS A 469 2.23 6.70 25.95
CA LYS A 469 0.90 6.78 25.35
C LYS A 469 0.28 5.44 24.92
N TRP A 470 1.00 4.31 24.92
CA TRP A 470 0.49 3.03 24.39
C TRP A 470 0.81 1.87 25.33
N PHE A 471 -0.19 1.02 25.56
CA PHE A 471 -0.03 -0.33 26.07
C PHE A 471 0.20 -1.25 24.87
N SER A 472 1.17 -2.16 24.96
CA SER A 472 1.44 -3.16 23.93
C SER A 472 1.59 -4.51 24.60
N GLU A 473 0.75 -5.45 24.19
CA GLU A 473 0.70 -6.81 24.69
C GLU A 473 1.76 -7.66 23.98
N PHE A 474 2.78 -8.05 24.74
CA PHE A 474 3.83 -8.96 24.28
C PHE A 474 3.81 -10.21 25.15
N SER A 475 3.96 -11.39 24.54
CA SER A 475 4.15 -12.64 25.26
C SER A 475 5.01 -13.60 24.45
N ILE A 476 5.73 -14.48 25.15
CA ILE A 476 6.40 -15.63 24.53
C ILE A 476 5.40 -16.63 23.95
N MET A 477 4.13 -16.57 24.34
CA MET A 477 3.04 -17.42 23.82
C MET A 477 2.62 -17.03 22.40
N TRP A 478 2.97 -15.82 21.93
CA TRP A 478 2.75 -15.36 20.56
C TRP A 478 3.99 -14.59 20.05
N PRO A 479 5.11 -15.30 19.82
CA PRO A 479 6.38 -14.65 19.49
C PRO A 479 6.30 -13.95 18.13
N GLY A 480 6.90 -12.77 18.03
CA GLY A 480 6.98 -12.00 16.79
C GLY A 480 5.74 -11.18 16.44
N GLN A 481 4.72 -11.15 17.31
CA GLN A 481 3.53 -10.31 17.17
C GLN A 481 3.21 -9.59 18.49
N ALA A 482 2.45 -8.49 18.40
CA ALA A 482 1.92 -7.75 19.54
C ALA A 482 0.66 -6.98 19.13
N PHE A 483 -0.27 -6.80 20.07
CA PHE A 483 -1.42 -5.92 19.91
C PHE A 483 -1.26 -4.70 20.82
N SER A 484 -1.56 -3.50 20.29
CA SER A 484 -1.34 -2.25 21.02
C SER A 484 -2.60 -1.41 21.14
N LEU A 485 -2.88 -0.94 22.35
CA LEU A 485 -3.95 0.00 22.65
C LEU A 485 -3.39 1.33 23.15
N LYS A 486 -3.90 2.43 22.62
CA LYS A 486 -3.50 3.76 23.05
C LYS A 486 -4.16 4.08 24.38
N ILE A 487 -3.34 4.40 25.38
CA ILE A 487 -3.79 4.74 26.73
C ILE A 487 -4.28 6.19 26.74
N LYS A 488 -5.53 6.39 27.17
CA LYS A 488 -6.08 7.71 27.52
C LYS A 488 -5.65 8.11 28.93
N LYS A 489 -5.81 7.20 29.90
CA LYS A 489 -5.28 7.33 31.27
C LYS A 489 -5.18 5.96 31.94
N ILE A 490 -4.18 5.79 32.80
CA ILE A 490 -4.12 4.64 33.72
C ILE A 490 -5.09 4.91 34.87
N LEU A 491 -5.87 3.90 35.25
CA LEU A 491 -6.91 3.99 36.28
C LEU A 491 -6.47 3.31 37.58
N TYR A 492 -5.78 2.18 37.46
CA TYR A 492 -5.32 1.36 38.57
C TYR A 492 -4.13 0.50 38.14
N GLU A 493 -3.16 0.32 39.01
CA GLU A 493 -2.03 -0.58 38.78
C GLU A 493 -1.59 -1.14 40.14
N THR A 494 -1.49 -2.46 40.25
CA THR A 494 -0.99 -3.13 41.45
C THR A 494 -0.36 -4.46 41.09
N LYS A 495 0.37 -5.05 42.04
CA LYS A 495 0.79 -6.45 41.97
C LYS A 495 0.07 -7.19 43.10
N SER A 496 -0.85 -8.08 42.75
CA SER A 496 -1.56 -8.93 43.71
C SER A 496 -0.65 -10.05 44.22
N LYS A 497 -1.22 -10.95 45.03
CA LYS A 497 -0.53 -12.17 45.47
C LYS A 497 -0.15 -13.08 44.29
N TYR A 498 -0.88 -13.02 43.17
CA TYR A 498 -0.76 -13.96 42.06
C TYR A 498 -0.17 -13.32 40.81
N GLN A 499 -0.51 -12.07 40.50
CA GLN A 499 -0.25 -11.47 39.18
C GLN A 499 -0.19 -9.93 39.24
N ASN A 500 0.36 -9.31 38.20
CA ASN A 500 0.27 -7.87 38.01
C ASN A 500 -1.09 -7.52 37.42
N VAL A 501 -1.80 -6.56 38.04
CA VAL A 501 -3.12 -6.10 37.61
C VAL A 501 -3.01 -4.65 37.15
N LEU A 502 -3.40 -4.39 35.91
CA LEU A 502 -3.44 -3.06 35.33
C LEU A 502 -4.83 -2.79 34.76
N VAL A 503 -5.39 -1.64 35.13
CA VAL A 503 -6.59 -1.09 34.50
C VAL A 503 -6.27 0.26 33.89
N PHE A 504 -6.60 0.43 32.62
CA PHE A 504 -6.48 1.72 31.96
C PHE A 504 -7.70 2.00 31.07
N GLU A 505 -7.99 3.28 30.87
CA GLU A 505 -8.94 3.71 29.86
C GLU A 505 -8.18 3.87 28.54
N SER A 506 -8.58 3.13 27.51
CA SER A 506 -8.06 3.29 26.16
C SER A 506 -8.77 4.42 25.43
N THR A 507 -8.21 4.89 24.31
CA THR A 507 -8.87 5.94 23.50
C THR A 507 -10.10 5.45 22.74
N THR A 508 -10.19 4.16 22.41
CA THR A 508 -11.19 3.64 21.44
C THR A 508 -11.86 2.33 21.85
N TYR A 509 -11.34 1.60 22.85
CA TYR A 509 -11.86 0.31 23.33
C TYR A 509 -12.50 0.40 24.74
N GLY A 510 -12.69 1.61 25.26
CA GLY A 510 -13.17 1.81 26.64
C GLY A 510 -12.13 1.42 27.67
N LYS A 511 -12.57 1.01 28.86
CA LYS A 511 -11.67 0.47 29.90
C LYS A 511 -11.14 -0.90 29.49
N VAL A 512 -9.92 -1.17 29.91
CA VAL A 512 -9.15 -2.38 29.60
C VAL A 512 -8.59 -2.96 30.89
N LEU A 513 -8.82 -4.25 31.11
CA LEU A 513 -8.20 -5.02 32.18
C LEU A 513 -7.04 -5.82 31.60
N VAL A 514 -5.89 -5.72 32.25
CA VAL A 514 -4.67 -6.44 31.88
C VAL A 514 -4.15 -7.19 33.09
N LEU A 515 -3.86 -8.49 32.91
CA LEU A 515 -3.23 -9.36 33.90
C LEU A 515 -1.90 -9.87 33.37
N ASP A 516 -0.81 -9.69 34.13
CA ASP A 516 0.56 -10.08 33.75
C ASP A 516 1.01 -9.63 32.34
N GLY A 517 0.47 -8.51 31.87
CA GLY A 517 0.78 -7.94 30.56
C GLY A 517 -0.06 -8.46 29.40
N VAL A 518 -1.06 -9.31 29.68
CA VAL A 518 -2.04 -9.83 28.73
C VAL A 518 -3.39 -9.14 28.94
N ILE A 519 -4.05 -8.74 27.85
CA ILE A 519 -5.38 -8.14 27.86
C ILE A 519 -6.39 -9.24 28.16
N GLN A 520 -7.06 -9.13 29.31
CA GLN A 520 -8.13 -10.05 29.67
C GLN A 520 -9.46 -9.66 29.04
N LEU A 521 -9.76 -8.36 28.97
CA LEU A 521 -11.00 -7.86 28.35
C LEU A 521 -10.93 -6.36 28.03
N THR A 522 -11.82 -5.92 27.14
CA THR A 522 -12.15 -4.51 26.94
C THR A 522 -13.66 -4.31 26.94
N GLU A 523 -14.13 -3.13 27.37
CA GLU A 523 -15.57 -2.80 27.34
C GLU A 523 -16.18 -2.85 25.92
N LYS A 524 -15.36 -2.76 24.87
CA LYS A 524 -15.83 -2.71 23.49
C LYS A 524 -16.25 -4.07 22.94
N ASP A 525 -15.62 -5.16 23.37
CA ASP A 525 -15.74 -6.47 22.72
C ASP A 525 -15.86 -7.66 23.67
N GLU A 526 -15.82 -7.45 25.00
CA GLU A 526 -16.00 -8.51 26.01
C GLU A 526 -17.28 -9.35 25.77
N PHE A 527 -18.35 -8.73 25.28
CA PHE A 527 -19.63 -9.43 25.05
C PHE A 527 -19.47 -10.57 24.04
N ALA A 528 -18.57 -10.45 23.06
CA ALA A 528 -18.36 -11.50 22.06
C ALA A 528 -17.84 -12.79 22.71
N TYR A 529 -16.94 -12.65 23.69
CA TYR A 529 -16.41 -13.78 24.44
C TYR A 529 -17.42 -14.30 25.47
N HIS A 530 -17.95 -13.42 26.33
CA HIS A 530 -18.82 -13.83 27.43
C HIS A 530 -20.15 -14.44 26.94
N GLU A 531 -20.78 -13.86 25.91
CA GLU A 531 -22.02 -14.43 25.35
C GLU A 531 -21.74 -15.80 24.73
N MET A 532 -20.65 -15.97 23.98
CA MET A 532 -20.35 -17.24 23.33
C MET A 532 -19.93 -18.33 24.31
N MET A 533 -19.13 -17.99 25.32
CA MET A 533 -18.75 -18.92 26.39
C MET A 533 -19.98 -19.36 27.19
N THR A 534 -20.91 -18.44 27.47
CA THR A 534 -22.06 -18.74 28.31
C THR A 534 -23.22 -19.37 27.55
N HIS A 535 -23.69 -18.75 26.47
CA HIS A 535 -24.96 -19.11 25.86
C HIS A 535 -24.90 -20.43 25.09
N VAL A 536 -23.74 -20.82 24.55
CA VAL A 536 -23.62 -22.09 23.83
C VAL A 536 -23.89 -23.30 24.73
N PRO A 537 -23.20 -23.52 25.88
CA PRO A 537 -23.54 -24.64 26.75
C PRO A 537 -24.91 -24.47 27.42
N MET A 538 -25.30 -23.24 27.77
CA MET A 538 -26.55 -22.97 28.49
C MET A 538 -27.81 -23.19 27.64
N THR A 539 -27.73 -23.00 26.32
CA THR A 539 -28.85 -23.29 25.41
C THR A 539 -28.94 -24.76 24.99
N VAL A 540 -27.85 -25.51 25.14
CA VAL A 540 -27.82 -26.97 24.90
C VAL A 540 -28.31 -27.72 26.14
N SER A 541 -27.95 -27.25 27.34
CA SER A 541 -28.50 -27.77 28.58
C SER A 541 -30.00 -27.46 28.67
N LYS A 542 -30.84 -28.47 28.92
CA LYS A 542 -32.30 -28.32 28.82
C LYS A 542 -32.88 -27.39 29.89
N GLU A 543 -32.49 -27.60 31.14
CA GLU A 543 -32.87 -26.76 32.28
C GLU A 543 -31.70 -26.68 33.28
N PRO A 544 -30.65 -25.90 32.99
CA PRO A 544 -29.53 -25.77 33.91
C PRO A 544 -29.99 -25.08 35.22
N LYS A 545 -29.67 -25.71 36.36
CA LYS A 545 -30.01 -25.25 37.71
C LYS A 545 -28.78 -24.80 38.49
N ASN A 546 -27.71 -25.61 38.46
CA ASN A 546 -26.47 -25.37 39.17
C ASN A 546 -25.32 -25.21 38.17
N VAL A 547 -24.66 -24.05 38.17
CA VAL A 547 -23.61 -23.71 37.20
C VAL A 547 -22.35 -23.29 37.94
N LEU A 548 -21.20 -23.81 37.51
CA LEU A 548 -19.88 -23.40 38.02
C LEU A 548 -19.15 -22.56 36.98
N VAL A 549 -18.58 -21.44 37.43
CA VAL A 549 -17.60 -20.65 36.69
C VAL A 549 -16.23 -20.82 37.36
N VAL A 550 -15.24 -21.26 36.61
CA VAL A 550 -13.84 -21.32 37.04
C VAL A 550 -13.10 -20.14 36.43
N GLY A 551 -12.41 -19.35 37.25
CA GLY A 551 -11.88 -18.05 36.85
C GLY A 551 -13.00 -17.03 36.68
N GLY A 552 -12.96 -16.24 35.60
CA GLY A 552 -14.01 -15.26 35.29
C GLY A 552 -14.21 -14.17 36.35
N GLY A 553 -13.14 -13.79 37.07
CA GLY A 553 -13.18 -12.80 38.15
C GLY A 553 -13.68 -11.41 37.75
N ASP A 554 -13.80 -11.10 36.46
CA ASP A 554 -14.44 -9.86 36.01
C ASP A 554 -15.98 -9.87 36.16
N GLY A 555 -16.61 -11.05 36.15
CA GLY A 555 -18.05 -11.25 36.33
C GLY A 555 -18.89 -11.20 35.04
N GLY A 556 -18.28 -11.10 33.86
CA GLY A 556 -18.99 -11.08 32.57
C GLY A 556 -19.78 -12.35 32.30
N ILE A 557 -19.18 -13.52 32.55
CA ILE A 557 -19.89 -14.81 32.47
C ILE A 557 -21.07 -14.86 33.45
N ILE A 558 -20.89 -14.39 34.69
CA ILE A 558 -21.95 -14.35 35.70
C ILE A 558 -23.11 -13.48 35.23
N ARG A 559 -22.83 -12.29 34.68
CA ARG A 559 -23.86 -11.41 34.11
C ARG A 559 -24.69 -12.13 33.04
N GLU A 560 -24.04 -12.90 32.18
CA GLU A 560 -24.71 -13.67 31.13
C GLU A 560 -25.54 -14.83 31.69
N LEU A 561 -25.05 -15.51 32.73
CA LEU A 561 -25.77 -16.57 33.44
C LEU A 561 -27.02 -16.05 34.15
N CYS A 562 -26.95 -14.86 34.76
CA CYS A 562 -28.07 -14.24 35.44
C CYS A 562 -29.30 -14.03 34.54
N LYS A 563 -29.11 -13.97 33.21
CA LYS A 563 -30.21 -13.87 32.22
C LYS A 563 -31.09 -15.13 32.17
N TYR A 564 -30.58 -16.28 32.61
CA TYR A 564 -31.32 -17.55 32.63
C TYR A 564 -32.10 -17.68 33.95
N LYS A 565 -33.43 -17.58 33.85
CA LYS A 565 -34.34 -17.71 35.01
C LYS A 565 -34.39 -19.12 35.60
N SER A 566 -34.01 -20.13 34.83
CA SER A 566 -33.97 -21.52 35.29
C SER A 566 -32.84 -21.77 36.29
N VAL A 567 -31.76 -20.96 36.22
CA VAL A 567 -30.58 -21.09 37.07
C VAL A 567 -30.94 -20.70 38.50
N GLU A 568 -30.62 -21.58 39.43
CA GLU A 568 -30.92 -21.47 40.86
C GLU A 568 -29.66 -21.12 41.66
N ASN A 569 -28.49 -21.59 41.21
CA ASN A 569 -27.21 -21.37 41.87
C ASN A 569 -26.08 -21.18 40.85
N ILE A 570 -25.22 -20.18 41.10
CA ILE A 570 -24.01 -19.91 40.33
C ILE A 570 -22.85 -19.85 41.31
N ASP A 571 -22.00 -20.86 41.29
CA ASP A 571 -20.74 -20.83 42.03
C ASP A 571 -19.66 -20.26 41.11
N ILE A 572 -18.88 -19.29 41.59
CA ILE A 572 -17.67 -18.81 40.93
C ILE A 572 -16.45 -19.11 41.81
N CYS A 573 -15.46 -19.78 41.24
CA CYS A 573 -14.18 -20.05 41.87
C CYS A 573 -13.08 -19.24 41.16
N GLU A 574 -12.68 -18.12 41.78
CA GLU A 574 -11.63 -17.23 41.28
C GLU A 574 -10.49 -17.22 42.30
N ILE A 575 -9.24 -17.34 41.86
CA ILE A 575 -8.10 -17.48 42.76
C ILE A 575 -7.65 -16.12 43.34
N ASP A 576 -7.90 -15.02 42.63
CA ASP A 576 -7.41 -13.69 42.96
C ASP A 576 -8.55 -12.71 43.24
N GLU A 577 -8.86 -12.49 44.53
CA GLU A 577 -9.87 -11.54 44.99
C GLU A 577 -9.66 -10.12 44.45
N THR A 578 -8.40 -9.73 44.18
CA THR A 578 -8.06 -8.42 43.63
C THR A 578 -8.74 -8.18 42.30
N VAL A 579 -8.86 -9.21 41.45
CA VAL A 579 -9.51 -9.11 40.14
C VAL A 579 -10.99 -8.78 40.31
N ILE A 580 -11.66 -9.44 41.25
CA ILE A 580 -13.09 -9.24 41.56
C ILE A 580 -13.32 -7.82 42.08
N GLU A 581 -12.52 -7.38 43.05
CA GLU A 581 -12.64 -6.03 43.63
C GLU A 581 -12.42 -4.95 42.58
N VAL A 582 -11.36 -5.08 41.78
CA VAL A 582 -11.05 -4.16 40.68
C VAL A 582 -12.19 -4.14 39.66
N SER A 583 -12.77 -5.30 39.31
CA SER A 583 -13.91 -5.36 38.39
C SER A 583 -15.16 -4.68 38.94
N LYS A 584 -15.49 -4.88 40.22
CA LYS A 584 -16.61 -4.20 40.90
C LYS A 584 -16.45 -2.68 40.94
N ILE A 585 -15.22 -2.19 41.05
CA ILE A 585 -14.93 -0.75 41.09
C ILE A 585 -14.98 -0.14 39.68
N TYR A 586 -14.25 -0.72 38.72
CA TYR A 586 -13.98 -0.08 37.43
C TYR A 586 -14.88 -0.56 36.28
N PHE A 587 -15.40 -1.79 36.33
CA PHE A 587 -16.14 -2.45 35.25
C PHE A 587 -17.57 -2.82 35.65
N LYS A 588 -18.32 -1.86 36.21
CA LYS A 588 -19.67 -2.09 36.79
C LYS A 588 -20.69 -2.73 35.84
N ASN A 589 -20.59 -2.49 34.54
CA ASN A 589 -21.48 -3.11 33.54
C ASN A 589 -21.14 -4.59 33.27
N ILE A 590 -19.95 -5.02 33.66
CA ILE A 590 -19.48 -6.40 33.55
C ILE A 590 -19.76 -7.11 34.88
N SER A 591 -19.29 -6.54 36.00
CA SER A 591 -19.42 -7.09 37.35
C SER A 591 -20.81 -6.98 37.98
N CYS A 592 -21.81 -6.45 37.29
CA CYS A 592 -23.18 -6.32 37.81
C CYS A 592 -23.82 -7.66 38.22
N GLY A 593 -23.35 -8.78 37.66
CA GLY A 593 -23.82 -10.12 38.03
C GLY A 593 -23.55 -10.50 39.49
N TYR A 594 -22.52 -9.94 40.13
CA TYR A 594 -22.19 -10.24 41.53
C TYR A 594 -23.26 -9.78 42.55
N GLU A 595 -24.19 -8.90 42.15
CA GLU A 595 -25.30 -8.47 43.01
C GLU A 595 -26.45 -9.48 43.04
N ASP A 596 -26.45 -10.49 42.16
CA ASP A 596 -27.48 -11.51 42.11
C ASP A 596 -27.37 -12.47 43.30
N LYS A 597 -28.49 -12.68 44.01
CA LYS A 597 -28.54 -13.53 45.21
C LYS A 597 -28.20 -15.00 44.96
N ARG A 598 -28.20 -15.44 43.70
CA ARG A 598 -27.85 -16.80 43.30
C ARG A 598 -26.35 -17.04 43.23
N VAL A 599 -25.53 -15.99 43.28
CA VAL A 599 -24.08 -16.05 43.06
C VAL A 599 -23.35 -16.28 44.38
N ASN A 600 -22.52 -17.33 44.45
CA ASN A 600 -21.62 -17.59 45.57
C ASN A 600 -20.17 -17.51 45.09
N VAL A 601 -19.35 -16.73 45.79
CA VAL A 601 -17.96 -16.49 45.42
C VAL A 601 -17.04 -17.30 46.34
N PHE A 602 -16.17 -18.10 45.73
CA PHE A 602 -15.11 -18.85 46.40
C PHE A 602 -13.76 -18.32 45.94
N ILE A 603 -12.97 -17.78 46.87
CA ILE A 603 -11.61 -17.33 46.61
C ILE A 603 -10.63 -18.49 46.82
N GLU A 604 -10.48 -19.34 45.81
CA GLU A 604 -9.69 -20.58 45.89
C GLU A 604 -9.08 -20.97 44.53
N ASP A 605 -8.05 -21.81 44.55
CA ASP A 605 -7.55 -22.49 43.34
C ASP A 605 -8.60 -23.50 42.86
N ALA A 606 -9.07 -23.34 41.63
CA ALA A 606 -10.10 -24.19 41.05
C ALA A 606 -9.74 -25.67 40.99
N SER A 607 -8.45 -26.03 40.85
CA SER A 607 -8.01 -27.42 40.90
C SER A 607 -8.24 -28.03 42.29
N LYS A 608 -8.10 -27.23 43.36
CA LYS A 608 -8.39 -27.65 44.74
C LYS A 608 -9.89 -27.60 45.03
N PHE A 609 -10.60 -26.59 44.54
CA PHE A 609 -12.05 -26.49 44.68
C PHE A 609 -12.75 -27.70 44.05
N LEU A 610 -12.41 -28.05 42.80
CA LEU A 610 -13.01 -29.19 42.09
C LEU A 610 -12.67 -30.55 42.72
N GLU A 611 -11.59 -30.65 43.50
CA GLU A 611 -11.27 -31.86 44.27
C GLU A 611 -12.20 -32.01 45.48
N ASN A 612 -12.60 -30.90 46.10
CA ASN A 612 -13.30 -30.88 47.39
C ASN A 612 -14.81 -30.65 47.27
N VAL A 613 -15.27 -30.16 46.12
CA VAL A 613 -16.67 -29.81 45.92
C VAL A 613 -17.55 -31.07 45.98
N THR A 614 -18.59 -31.02 46.80
CA THR A 614 -19.56 -32.12 46.95
C THR A 614 -20.72 -32.01 45.98
N ASN A 615 -21.02 -30.78 45.53
CA ASN A 615 -22.05 -30.52 44.53
C ASN A 615 -21.60 -30.97 43.14
N THR A 616 -22.57 -31.35 42.31
CA THR A 616 -22.37 -31.55 40.86
C THR A 616 -23.13 -30.50 40.06
N TYR A 617 -22.59 -30.17 38.89
CA TYR A 617 -23.05 -29.04 38.08
C TYR A 617 -23.68 -29.50 36.76
N ASP A 618 -24.69 -28.76 36.31
CA ASP A 618 -25.30 -28.94 34.99
C ASP A 618 -24.36 -28.41 33.89
N VAL A 619 -23.66 -27.31 34.19
CA VAL A 619 -22.69 -26.68 33.29
C VAL A 619 -21.48 -26.21 34.10
N ILE A 620 -20.28 -26.47 33.58
CA ILE A 620 -19.02 -25.88 34.06
C ILE A 620 -18.45 -25.01 32.93
N ILE A 621 -18.14 -23.75 33.24
CA ILE A 621 -17.51 -22.80 32.32
C ILE A 621 -16.11 -22.48 32.87
N VAL A 622 -15.07 -22.86 32.14
CA VAL A 622 -13.68 -22.55 32.50
C VAL A 622 -13.23 -21.31 31.72
N ASP A 623 -13.25 -20.19 32.43
CA ASP A 623 -12.84 -18.87 31.95
C ASP A 623 -11.50 -18.48 32.58
N SER A 624 -10.47 -19.21 32.19
CA SER A 624 -9.11 -19.03 32.70
C SER A 624 -8.30 -18.05 31.85
N SER A 625 -7.26 -17.48 32.46
CA SER A 625 -6.15 -16.86 31.72
C SER A 625 -5.34 -17.91 30.96
N ASP A 626 -4.35 -17.44 30.19
CA ASP A 626 -3.42 -18.28 29.45
C ASP A 626 -2.64 -19.27 30.36
N PRO A 627 -2.06 -20.36 29.82
CA PRO A 627 -1.37 -21.42 30.59
C PRO A 627 -0.09 -20.99 31.32
N ILE A 628 0.27 -19.71 31.28
CA ILE A 628 1.40 -19.14 32.02
C ILE A 628 0.85 -18.32 33.19
N GLY A 629 1.29 -18.64 34.41
CA GLY A 629 0.83 -17.97 35.63
C GLY A 629 -0.12 -18.86 36.43
N PRO A 630 -1.11 -18.29 37.13
CA PRO A 630 -1.97 -19.05 38.06
C PRO A 630 -2.82 -20.13 37.38
N ALA A 631 -3.08 -20.01 36.07
CA ALA A 631 -3.88 -20.97 35.31
C ALA A 631 -3.11 -22.23 34.85
N GLU A 632 -1.80 -22.35 35.10
CA GLU A 632 -1.00 -23.53 34.71
C GLU A 632 -1.61 -24.86 35.22
N THR A 633 -2.21 -24.83 36.41
CA THR A 633 -2.84 -25.99 37.05
C THR A 633 -4.11 -26.49 36.33
N LEU A 634 -4.64 -25.71 35.38
CA LEU A 634 -5.90 -25.99 34.69
C LEU A 634 -5.69 -26.70 33.33
N PHE A 635 -4.48 -26.65 32.75
CA PHE A 635 -4.18 -27.18 31.41
C PHE A 635 -3.56 -28.58 31.44
N ASN A 636 -4.18 -29.54 32.13
CA ASN A 636 -3.69 -30.91 32.22
C ASN A 636 -4.82 -31.95 32.32
N GLN A 637 -4.46 -33.22 32.11
CA GLN A 637 -5.39 -34.34 32.14
C GLN A 637 -6.16 -34.45 33.45
N ASN A 638 -5.48 -34.27 34.59
CA ASN A 638 -6.09 -34.45 35.91
C ASN A 638 -7.15 -33.38 36.19
N PHE A 639 -6.95 -32.16 35.71
CA PHE A 639 -7.97 -31.11 35.82
C PHE A 639 -9.26 -31.49 35.08
N TYR A 640 -9.16 -32.02 33.86
CA TYR A 640 -10.34 -32.50 33.12
C TYR A 640 -11.02 -33.70 33.78
N GLU A 641 -10.29 -34.57 34.51
CA GLU A 641 -10.88 -35.64 35.33
C GLU A 641 -11.73 -35.07 36.46
N LYS A 642 -11.25 -34.02 37.14
CA LYS A 642 -12.01 -33.33 38.18
C LYS A 642 -13.26 -32.65 37.63
N ILE A 643 -13.16 -31.98 36.49
CA ILE A 643 -14.33 -31.42 35.79
C ILE A 643 -15.34 -32.53 35.48
N TYR A 644 -14.88 -33.65 34.93
CA TYR A 644 -15.75 -34.77 34.58
C TYR A 644 -16.52 -35.31 35.80
N ASN A 645 -15.84 -35.43 36.95
CA ASN A 645 -16.45 -35.91 38.19
C ASN A 645 -17.42 -34.88 38.82
N ALA A 646 -17.14 -33.59 38.65
CA ALA A 646 -17.98 -32.51 39.15
C ALA A 646 -19.20 -32.22 38.26
N LEU A 647 -19.28 -32.81 37.05
CA LEU A 647 -20.46 -32.70 36.19
C LEU A 647 -21.51 -33.75 36.55
N LYS A 648 -22.79 -33.36 36.40
CA LYS A 648 -23.88 -34.33 36.37
C LYS A 648 -23.73 -35.29 35.17
N PRO A 649 -24.40 -36.45 35.16
CA PRO A 649 -24.27 -37.44 34.08
C PRO A 649 -24.54 -36.91 32.65
N ASN A 650 -25.34 -35.85 32.54
CA ASN A 650 -25.70 -35.16 31.30
C ASN A 650 -25.19 -33.70 31.25
N GLY A 651 -24.19 -33.37 32.07
CA GLY A 651 -23.63 -32.03 32.17
C GLY A 651 -22.66 -31.70 31.03
N TYR A 652 -22.40 -30.40 30.85
CA TYR A 652 -21.52 -29.88 29.81
C TYR A 652 -20.38 -29.05 30.40
N CYS A 653 -19.19 -29.20 29.84
CA CYS A 653 -18.07 -28.29 30.08
C CYS A 653 -17.82 -27.47 28.82
N VAL A 654 -17.49 -26.19 29.01
CA VAL A 654 -16.84 -25.35 28.00
C VAL A 654 -15.60 -24.73 28.64
N ALA A 655 -14.51 -24.63 27.90
CA ALA A 655 -13.26 -24.07 28.41
C ALA A 655 -12.63 -23.17 27.35
N GLN A 656 -12.06 -22.03 27.74
CA GLN A 656 -11.17 -21.28 26.86
C GLN A 656 -10.12 -22.25 26.30
N CYS A 657 -9.92 -22.24 24.98
CA CYS A 657 -8.98 -23.16 24.33
C CYS A 657 -8.13 -22.50 23.23
N GLU A 658 -7.55 -21.34 23.55
CA GLU A 658 -6.49 -20.66 22.80
C GLU A 658 -6.80 -20.36 21.32
N SER A 659 -5.87 -19.69 20.61
CA SER A 659 -6.10 -19.30 19.22
C SER A 659 -5.67 -20.38 18.22
N LEU A 660 -6.56 -20.73 17.29
CA LEU A 660 -6.27 -21.69 16.22
C LEU A 660 -5.10 -21.29 15.31
N TRP A 661 -4.74 -20.01 15.26
CA TRP A 661 -3.68 -19.51 14.37
C TRP A 661 -2.27 -19.81 14.87
N ILE A 662 -2.11 -19.93 16.20
CA ILE A 662 -0.78 -20.01 16.83
C ILE A 662 -0.66 -21.16 17.85
N HIS A 663 -1.78 -21.71 18.35
CA HIS A 663 -1.78 -22.71 19.43
C HIS A 663 -2.36 -24.08 19.03
N VAL A 664 -2.25 -24.47 17.75
CA VAL A 664 -2.73 -25.79 17.27
C VAL A 664 -2.19 -26.96 18.10
N GLY A 665 -0.94 -26.87 18.57
CA GLY A 665 -0.35 -27.87 19.48
C GLY A 665 -1.13 -28.00 20.80
N THR A 666 -1.37 -26.88 21.47
CA THR A 666 -2.16 -26.82 22.71
C THR A 666 -3.59 -27.34 22.50
N ILE A 667 -4.26 -26.89 21.43
CA ILE A 667 -5.62 -27.33 21.09
C ILE A 667 -5.68 -28.84 20.90
N LYS A 668 -4.69 -29.44 20.19
CA LYS A 668 -4.61 -30.89 20.03
C LYS A 668 -4.42 -31.63 21.36
N ASN A 669 -3.62 -31.07 22.28
CA ASN A 669 -3.43 -31.65 23.61
C ASN A 669 -4.71 -31.59 24.44
N MET A 670 -5.40 -30.45 24.48
CA MET A 670 -6.66 -30.27 25.19
C MET A 670 -7.75 -31.20 24.66
N ILE A 671 -7.91 -31.29 23.34
CA ILE A 671 -8.83 -32.25 22.71
C ILE A 671 -8.43 -33.68 23.07
N GLY A 672 -7.13 -33.99 23.11
CA GLY A 672 -6.61 -35.29 23.51
C GLY A 672 -6.95 -35.66 24.96
N TYR A 673 -6.86 -34.70 25.88
CA TYR A 673 -7.23 -34.90 27.29
C TYR A 673 -8.74 -35.11 27.44
N ALA A 674 -9.53 -34.21 26.86
CA ALA A 674 -10.99 -34.27 26.93
C ALA A 674 -11.54 -35.56 26.31
N LYS A 675 -11.00 -36.03 25.17
CA LYS A 675 -11.49 -37.25 24.48
C LYS A 675 -11.30 -38.54 25.28
N LYS A 676 -10.42 -38.55 26.28
CA LYS A 676 -10.26 -39.72 27.17
C LYS A 676 -11.42 -39.88 28.16
N LEU A 677 -12.19 -38.82 28.38
CA LEU A 677 -13.19 -38.73 29.45
C LEU A 677 -14.59 -38.48 28.86
N PHE A 678 -14.71 -37.48 28.00
CA PHE A 678 -15.98 -37.04 27.44
C PHE A 678 -16.35 -37.82 26.18
N LYS A 679 -17.60 -38.27 26.12
CA LYS A 679 -18.14 -38.99 24.96
C LYS A 679 -18.09 -38.16 23.66
N LYS A 680 -18.18 -36.83 23.77
CA LYS A 680 -18.16 -35.91 22.64
C LYS A 680 -17.32 -34.69 22.99
N VAL A 681 -16.36 -34.36 22.13
CA VAL A 681 -15.47 -33.20 22.26
C VAL A 681 -15.52 -32.46 20.94
N GLU A 682 -15.85 -31.18 21.01
CA GLU A 682 -16.00 -30.27 19.87
C GLU A 682 -15.18 -29.01 20.15
N TYR A 683 -14.86 -28.26 19.11
CA TYR A 683 -14.12 -27.00 19.22
C TYR A 683 -14.84 -25.94 18.39
N ALA A 684 -15.11 -24.80 18.99
CA ALA A 684 -15.67 -23.63 18.32
C ALA A 684 -14.70 -22.45 18.40
N ASN A 685 -14.89 -21.45 17.54
CA ASN A 685 -14.03 -20.26 17.50
C ASN A 685 -14.86 -18.99 17.53
N ILE A 686 -14.38 -18.00 18.28
CA ILE A 686 -15.02 -16.70 18.51
C ILE A 686 -14.13 -15.61 17.91
N SER A 687 -14.71 -14.66 17.19
CA SER A 687 -13.99 -13.46 16.77
C SER A 687 -14.03 -12.41 17.88
N ILE A 688 -12.85 -12.03 18.38
CA ILE A 688 -12.68 -11.02 19.44
C ILE A 688 -11.35 -10.28 19.18
N PRO A 689 -11.39 -9.02 18.74
CA PRO A 689 -10.22 -8.36 18.15
C PRO A 689 -9.11 -8.04 19.14
N THR A 690 -9.39 -7.91 20.44
CA THR A 690 -8.36 -7.59 21.45
C THR A 690 -7.61 -8.79 21.98
N TYR A 691 -8.00 -10.02 21.59
CA TYR A 691 -7.23 -11.22 21.92
C TYR A 691 -6.19 -11.53 20.84
N PRO A 692 -5.13 -12.29 21.17
CA PRO A 692 -4.10 -12.69 20.22
C PRO A 692 -4.71 -13.30 18.94
N CYS A 693 -4.25 -12.81 17.79
CA CYS A 693 -4.76 -13.18 16.45
C CYS A 693 -6.23 -12.81 16.15
N GLY A 694 -6.90 -12.07 17.03
CA GLY A 694 -8.27 -11.56 16.82
C GLY A 694 -9.36 -12.64 16.94
N CYS A 695 -9.02 -13.81 17.47
CA CYS A 695 -9.98 -14.87 17.75
C CYS A 695 -9.48 -15.84 18.83
N ILE A 696 -10.43 -16.48 19.51
CA ILE A 696 -10.17 -17.47 20.55
C ILE A 696 -11.07 -18.68 20.42
N GLY A 697 -10.50 -19.84 20.74
CA GLY A 697 -11.18 -21.13 20.77
C GLY A 697 -11.90 -21.40 22.06
N LYS A 698 -12.85 -22.33 22.01
CA LYS A 698 -13.52 -22.89 23.18
C LYS A 698 -14.12 -24.27 22.93
#